data_AF-A0A5D2T528-F1
#
_entry.id   AF-A0A5D2T528-F1
#
_cell.length_a   1.000
_cell.length_b   1.000
_cell.length_c   1.000
_cell.angle_alpha   90.00
_cell.angle_beta   90.00
_cell.angle_gamma   90.00
#
_symmetry.space_group_name_H-M   'P 1'
#
loop_
_entity.id
_entity.type
_entity.pdbx_description
1 polymer ?
#
loop_
_entity_poly.entity_id
_entity_poly.type
_entity_poly.pdbx_seq_one_letter_code
_entity_poly.pdbx_strand_id
1 'polypeptide(L)'
;MGVVAVIGGGIRGLVSAYVVAKGGVDVVVYEKEEQLGGDAITVNFDATDLDLCFLFLNPASYATMLEMFDSLGVDVETSDVSFSVSHDKGNGYEWSSQYGFSNYFAQKKKLLNPFNWRNLREIIKFGNDVESYLELLENNPDIDRNETFGQFLKSRGYSENFQNNYLAPISGAMWSSSRKDVMSFSAFSVLSFWRTHHLYQLFGQPQWLTIRRHSYFVKRVRDMLESRGCLFKLACQVQSVLPADNGTTVVRGDGFRETYNGCILAVSASKALRLLENPTFEEKRVLGAFQYASSDIYLHRDSNLMPKDRSAWSALNFLNGRENKACLTYWLNALQKVGKTSQPFFLTVNPHHTPNDTLLKWSTSCAIPSVAASKGSLELGQIQGKRGIWFCGYDFHEDELKAGMDAAHGILGRHSSVVYSPKHLSPSFMETMACLFVAKFFQQYVSAGCIIFLEERGRIFTFKGNMEKCPLKSVLKVHNPQFYWRIMKEADLGLADAYINGDFSFVDKDKGLLNLFQILVVNKELNSAASGSNKRRTWLSPALFTASISSAKYFTKHLLRQNTVTQARRNISRHYDLGNELFTLYLGETMQYSSGVFKTGEEHLDVAQRRKISSLIEKTRIEKWHEVLDIGCGWGILAIEVVKRTGCKYTGITLSEKQLKYAEDKVKEAGLEGNIKLLLCDYRQLPKTNQYDRIISIEMVEHVGKEYIEEFYRCCDQLLKKDGLFVLQFITLPEELSKEVQQTAGFIKEYIFPGGLLLSFNTHLSAMAAASGFCVEHVENIGSSYYHTLRWWRKNFLENTSKVLALGFDDKFMRTWEYYFDYCAAGFKTGTLLDYQG
;
A
#
# COMPACT_ATOMS: atom_id res chain seq x y z
N MET A 1 36.54 -5.41 -13.18
CA MET A 1 36.84 -5.95 -11.83
C MET A 1 37.24 -7.40 -12.02
N GLY A 2 38.31 -7.86 -11.38
CA GLY A 2 38.73 -9.27 -11.45
C GLY A 2 38.06 -10.12 -10.36
N VAL A 3 38.66 -11.26 -9.99
CA VAL A 3 38.01 -12.28 -9.15
C VAL A 3 38.01 -11.91 -7.67
N VAL A 4 36.87 -12.09 -6.99
CA VAL A 4 36.68 -11.86 -5.55
C VAL A 4 36.56 -13.19 -4.79
N ALA A 5 37.25 -13.30 -3.65
CA ALA A 5 37.07 -14.42 -2.73
C ALA A 5 36.03 -14.09 -1.65
N VAL A 6 35.14 -15.03 -1.35
CA VAL A 6 34.22 -14.97 -0.20
C VAL A 6 34.53 -16.14 0.73
N ILE A 7 34.94 -15.84 1.97
CA ILE A 7 35.35 -16.84 2.95
C ILE A 7 34.22 -17.09 3.94
N GLY A 8 33.62 -18.27 3.88
CA GLY A 8 32.44 -18.68 4.63
C GLY A 8 31.23 -18.82 3.71
N GLY A 9 30.68 -20.03 3.61
CA GLY A 9 29.53 -20.41 2.79
C GLY A 9 28.19 -20.42 3.55
N GLY A 10 28.12 -19.76 4.70
CA GLY A 10 26.86 -19.47 5.39
C GLY A 10 26.01 -18.41 4.67
N ILE A 11 24.84 -18.09 5.22
CA ILE A 11 23.87 -17.16 4.61
C ILE A 11 24.53 -15.85 4.16
N ARG A 12 25.26 -15.17 5.04
CA ARG A 12 25.95 -13.90 4.71
C ARG A 12 26.90 -14.01 3.52
N GLY A 13 27.64 -15.11 3.42
CA GLY A 13 28.61 -15.32 2.34
C GLY A 13 27.93 -15.61 1.01
N LEU A 14 26.86 -16.42 1.02
CA LEU A 14 26.06 -16.67 -0.17
C LEU A 14 25.40 -15.40 -0.70
N VAL A 15 24.90 -14.53 0.19
CA VAL A 15 24.34 -13.22 -0.21
C VAL A 15 25.43 -12.29 -0.72
N SER A 16 26.59 -12.22 -0.07
CA SER A 16 27.70 -11.43 -0.60
C SER A 16 28.09 -11.89 -2.01
N ALA A 17 28.23 -13.20 -2.21
CA ALA A 17 28.52 -13.78 -3.51
C ALA A 17 27.44 -13.46 -4.54
N TYR A 18 26.15 -13.56 -4.17
CA TYR A 18 25.02 -13.18 -5.03
C TYR A 18 25.12 -11.74 -5.52
N VAL A 19 25.32 -10.79 -4.60
CA VAL A 19 25.38 -9.35 -4.93
C VAL A 19 26.59 -9.03 -5.79
N VAL A 20 27.77 -9.60 -5.47
CA VAL A 20 29.00 -9.40 -6.26
C VAL A 20 28.85 -9.99 -7.67
N ALA A 21 28.34 -11.22 -7.80
CA ALA A 21 28.11 -11.87 -9.09
C ALA A 21 27.06 -11.14 -9.95
N LYS A 22 26.02 -10.59 -9.32
CA LYS A 22 25.03 -9.72 -10.01
C LYS A 22 25.65 -8.41 -10.50
N GLY A 23 26.72 -7.95 -9.85
CA GLY A 23 27.56 -6.83 -10.28
C GLY A 23 28.46 -7.13 -11.48
N GLY A 24 28.48 -8.38 -11.99
CA GLY A 24 29.30 -8.79 -13.13
C GLY A 24 30.76 -9.10 -12.75
N VAL A 25 30.99 -9.53 -11.51
CA VAL A 25 32.32 -9.85 -10.97
C VAL A 25 32.39 -11.33 -10.64
N ASP A 26 33.47 -12.00 -11.05
CA ASP A 26 33.68 -13.41 -10.77
C ASP A 26 33.92 -13.66 -9.27
N VAL A 27 33.29 -14.71 -8.73
CA VAL A 27 33.34 -15.02 -7.29
C VAL A 27 33.82 -16.44 -7.03
N VAL A 28 34.71 -16.60 -6.06
CA VAL A 28 35.10 -17.89 -5.48
C VAL A 28 34.66 -17.95 -4.03
N VAL A 29 33.81 -18.90 -3.68
CA VAL A 29 33.30 -19.11 -2.31
C VAL A 29 34.06 -20.26 -1.66
N TYR A 30 34.66 -20.01 -0.50
CA TYR A 30 35.31 -21.02 0.34
C TYR A 30 34.42 -21.42 1.50
N GLU A 31 34.18 -22.72 1.66
CA GLU A 31 33.47 -23.29 2.80
C GLU A 31 34.32 -24.41 3.42
N LYS A 32 34.44 -24.37 4.75
CA LYS A 32 35.18 -25.36 5.53
C LYS A 32 34.47 -26.71 5.52
N GLU A 33 33.15 -26.71 5.55
CA GLU A 33 32.33 -27.92 5.60
C GLU A 33 31.98 -28.42 4.17
N GLU A 34 31.42 -29.63 4.06
CA GLU A 34 30.97 -30.18 2.78
C GLU A 34 29.67 -29.55 2.25
N GLN A 35 28.94 -28.86 3.12
CA GLN A 35 27.64 -28.25 2.81
C GLN A 35 27.68 -26.73 3.01
N LEU A 36 26.94 -26.02 2.16
CA LEU A 36 26.71 -24.57 2.31
C LEU A 36 25.49 -24.34 3.20
N GLY A 37 25.38 -23.12 3.74
CA GLY A 37 24.24 -22.69 4.56
C GLY A 37 24.61 -22.37 6.02
N GLY A 38 25.71 -22.91 6.53
CA GLY A 38 26.12 -22.69 7.92
C GLY A 38 25.08 -23.22 8.90
N ASP A 39 24.55 -22.34 9.76
CA ASP A 39 23.47 -22.70 10.69
C ASP A 39 22.11 -22.95 10.00
N ALA A 40 21.94 -22.58 8.72
CA ALA A 40 20.71 -22.77 7.94
C ALA A 40 20.48 -24.23 7.52
N ILE A 41 20.09 -25.07 8.48
CA ILE A 41 19.96 -26.52 8.32
C ILE A 41 18.49 -26.93 8.22
N THR A 42 18.16 -27.72 7.19
CA THR A 42 16.89 -28.47 7.09
C THR A 42 17.17 -29.94 7.40
N VAL A 43 16.37 -30.54 8.28
CA VAL A 43 16.42 -31.98 8.61
C VAL A 43 15.09 -32.65 8.25
N ASN A 44 15.12 -33.92 7.87
CA ASN A 44 13.90 -34.68 7.60
C ASN A 44 13.61 -35.66 8.74
N PHE A 45 12.45 -35.52 9.37
CA PHE A 45 11.93 -36.46 10.37
C PHE A 45 10.47 -36.79 10.05
N ASP A 46 10.08 -38.06 10.10
CA ASP A 46 8.71 -38.53 9.80
C ASP A 46 8.13 -37.97 8.49
N ALA A 47 8.92 -38.00 7.42
CA ALA A 47 8.57 -37.44 6.11
C ALA A 47 8.22 -35.93 6.13
N THR A 48 8.67 -35.22 7.17
CA THR A 48 8.52 -33.78 7.34
C THR A 48 9.89 -33.11 7.31
N ASP A 49 10.05 -32.13 6.44
CA ASP A 49 11.23 -31.26 6.43
C ASP A 49 11.05 -30.19 7.52
N LEU A 50 12.02 -30.12 8.44
CA LEU A 50 12.05 -29.17 9.54
C LEU A 50 13.27 -28.27 9.39
N ASP A 51 13.02 -26.98 9.35
CA ASP A 51 14.09 -25.99 9.34
C ASP A 51 14.47 -25.64 10.79
N LEU A 52 15.77 -25.62 11.10
CA LEU A 52 16.26 -25.55 12.49
C LEU A 52 16.81 -24.18 12.90
N CYS A 53 17.07 -23.30 11.93
CA CYS A 53 17.51 -21.91 12.15
C CYS A 53 16.92 -21.01 11.06
N PHE A 54 17.05 -19.69 11.22
CA PHE A 54 16.50 -18.71 10.28
C PHE A 54 14.97 -18.82 10.12
N LEU A 55 14.26 -19.08 11.23
CA LEU A 55 12.91 -19.64 11.21
C LEU A 55 11.82 -18.71 10.67
N PHE A 56 12.01 -17.39 10.73
CA PHE A 56 11.04 -16.40 10.27
C PHE A 56 11.71 -15.08 9.88
N LEU A 57 10.99 -14.26 9.12
CA LEU A 57 11.43 -12.94 8.65
C LEU A 57 10.24 -11.97 8.58
N ASN A 58 10.47 -10.68 8.82
CA ASN A 58 9.45 -9.64 8.65
C ASN A 58 9.62 -8.88 7.31
N PRO A 59 8.57 -8.71 6.50
CA PRO A 59 8.68 -8.04 5.20
C PRO A 59 9.19 -6.60 5.26
N ALA A 60 8.94 -5.89 6.36
CA ALA A 60 9.35 -4.50 6.55
C ALA A 60 10.87 -4.32 6.57
N SER A 61 11.57 -5.21 7.27
CA SER A 61 13.04 -5.15 7.44
C SER A 61 13.77 -5.91 6.33
N TYR A 62 13.11 -6.89 5.70
CA TYR A 62 13.74 -7.81 4.75
C TYR A 62 13.21 -7.63 3.30
N ALA A 63 12.80 -6.42 2.92
CA ALA A 63 12.26 -6.14 1.57
C ALA A 63 13.21 -6.58 0.44
N THR A 64 14.50 -6.24 0.54
CA THR A 64 15.52 -6.63 -0.46
C THR A 64 15.73 -8.15 -0.54
N MET A 65 15.55 -8.86 0.57
CA MET A 65 15.59 -10.32 0.57
C MET A 65 14.35 -10.90 -0.12
N LEU A 66 13.17 -10.35 0.14
CA LEU A 66 11.95 -10.80 -0.53
C LEU A 66 12.04 -10.61 -2.04
N GLU A 67 12.65 -9.52 -2.51
CA GLU A 67 13.00 -9.34 -3.93
C GLU A 67 13.97 -10.43 -4.42
N MET A 68 14.97 -10.79 -3.62
CA MET A 68 15.90 -11.86 -3.96
C MET A 68 15.18 -13.22 -4.06
N PHE A 69 14.31 -13.53 -3.10
CA PHE A 69 13.52 -14.77 -3.09
C PHE A 69 12.58 -14.85 -4.29
N ASP A 70 11.89 -13.75 -4.61
CA ASP A 70 11.06 -13.65 -5.81
C ASP A 70 11.90 -13.91 -7.07
N SER A 71 13.09 -13.30 -7.18
CA SER A 71 14.00 -13.50 -8.31
C SER A 71 14.52 -14.94 -8.44
N LEU A 72 14.61 -15.67 -7.33
CA LEU A 72 15.11 -17.05 -7.27
C LEU A 72 13.97 -18.09 -7.34
N GLY A 73 12.72 -17.65 -7.35
CA GLY A 73 11.54 -18.53 -7.26
C GLY A 73 11.48 -19.32 -5.94
N VAL A 74 11.85 -18.68 -4.83
CA VAL A 74 11.79 -19.24 -3.49
C VAL A 74 10.47 -18.84 -2.83
N ASP A 75 9.64 -19.82 -2.52
CA ASP A 75 8.33 -19.59 -1.92
C ASP A 75 8.46 -19.22 -0.42
N VAL A 76 7.75 -18.16 -0.04
CA VAL A 76 7.57 -17.73 1.36
C VAL A 76 6.11 -17.88 1.78
N GLU A 77 5.90 -18.31 3.01
CA GLU A 77 4.56 -18.50 3.59
C GLU A 77 4.39 -17.67 4.86
N THR A 78 3.15 -17.35 5.23
CA THR A 78 2.89 -16.68 6.52
C THR A 78 3.23 -17.59 7.70
N SER A 79 3.87 -17.05 8.74
CA SER A 79 4.28 -17.76 9.95
C SER A 79 3.59 -17.17 11.19
N ASP A 80 3.28 -18.02 12.17
CA ASP A 80 2.86 -17.59 13.52
C ASP A 80 4.11 -17.38 14.36
N VAL A 81 4.41 -16.14 14.75
CA VAL A 81 5.53 -15.78 15.64
C VAL A 81 4.96 -15.22 16.95
N SER A 82 3.98 -15.92 17.51
CA SER A 82 3.51 -15.67 18.87
C SER A 82 4.59 -15.98 19.90
N PHE A 83 4.57 -15.24 21.01
CA PHE A 83 5.52 -15.35 22.11
C PHE A 83 4.76 -15.62 23.41
N SER A 84 5.33 -16.42 24.30
CA SER A 84 4.81 -16.63 25.65
C SER A 84 5.93 -16.63 26.67
N VAL A 85 5.58 -16.28 27.91
CA VAL A 85 6.48 -16.37 29.06
C VAL A 85 5.79 -17.20 30.12
N SER A 86 6.50 -18.20 30.66
CA SER A 86 6.07 -18.96 31.83
C SER A 86 7.12 -18.90 32.93
N HIS A 87 6.71 -18.36 34.10
CA HIS A 87 7.51 -18.34 35.31
C HIS A 87 7.12 -19.49 36.26
N ASP A 88 8.11 -20.07 36.94
CA ASP A 88 7.94 -21.06 38.01
C ASP A 88 7.02 -22.23 37.62
N LYS A 89 7.18 -22.75 36.40
CA LYS A 89 6.36 -23.86 35.87
C LYS A 89 4.85 -23.58 36.04
N GLY A 90 4.40 -22.37 35.73
CA GLY A 90 3.00 -21.95 35.80
C GLY A 90 2.45 -21.59 37.19
N ASN A 91 3.25 -21.67 38.25
CA ASN A 91 2.85 -21.22 39.60
C ASN A 91 2.98 -19.69 39.78
N GLY A 92 3.62 -18.99 38.83
CA GLY A 92 3.83 -17.55 38.84
C GLY A 92 2.98 -16.77 37.82
N TYR A 93 3.65 -15.97 36.99
CA TYR A 93 3.05 -15.15 35.92
C TYR A 93 3.18 -15.88 34.57
N GLU A 94 2.07 -16.05 33.85
CA GLU A 94 2.04 -16.57 32.47
C GLU A 94 1.26 -15.63 31.57
N TRP A 95 1.83 -15.29 30.40
CA TRP A 95 1.16 -14.50 29.37
C TRP A 95 1.57 -14.98 27.98
N SER A 96 0.68 -14.77 27.00
CA SER A 96 0.97 -15.03 25.59
C SER A 96 0.56 -13.84 24.72
N SER A 97 1.26 -13.63 23.62
CA SER A 97 0.90 -12.64 22.60
C SER A 97 -0.07 -13.18 21.54
N GLN A 98 -0.44 -14.47 21.63
CA GLN A 98 -1.30 -15.14 20.65
C GLN A 98 -2.69 -14.49 20.60
N TYR A 99 -3.16 -14.11 19.40
CA TYR A 99 -4.47 -13.50 19.14
C TYR A 99 -4.73 -12.11 19.77
N GLY A 100 -3.69 -11.35 20.15
CA GLY A 100 -3.82 -9.97 20.59
C GLY A 100 -4.45 -9.79 21.98
N PHE A 101 -5.16 -8.66 22.19
CA PHE A 101 -5.59 -8.19 23.52
C PHE A 101 -6.44 -9.18 24.33
N SER A 102 -7.14 -10.11 23.68
CA SER A 102 -8.00 -11.10 24.35
C SER A 102 -7.23 -12.18 25.13
N ASN A 103 -5.94 -12.40 24.84
CA ASN A 103 -5.13 -13.48 25.42
C ASN A 103 -3.86 -13.01 26.13
N TYR A 104 -3.55 -11.70 26.14
CA TYR A 104 -2.54 -11.12 27.03
C TYR A 104 -2.77 -11.54 28.50
N PHE A 105 -4.01 -11.89 28.84
CA PHE A 105 -4.41 -12.51 30.09
C PHE A 105 -4.87 -13.95 29.87
N ALA A 106 -3.94 -14.88 29.63
CA ALA A 106 -4.24 -16.33 29.59
C ALA A 106 -5.08 -16.77 30.82
N GLN A 107 -4.87 -16.11 31.96
CA GLN A 107 -5.67 -16.26 33.18
C GLN A 107 -6.76 -15.18 33.31
N LYS A 108 -7.96 -15.44 32.76
CA LYS A 108 -9.14 -14.53 32.80
C LYS A 108 -9.51 -13.99 34.19
N LYS A 109 -9.12 -14.67 35.28
CA LYS A 109 -9.37 -14.26 36.68
C LYS A 109 -8.49 -13.09 37.17
N LYS A 110 -7.47 -12.65 36.43
CA LYS A 110 -6.55 -11.56 36.82
C LYS A 110 -6.79 -10.21 36.09
N LEU A 111 -7.84 -10.10 35.27
CA LEU A 111 -8.21 -8.88 34.53
C LEU A 111 -8.59 -7.67 35.41
N LEU A 112 -9.01 -7.93 36.66
CA LEU A 112 -9.35 -6.89 37.65
C LEU A 112 -8.15 -6.43 38.48
N ASN A 113 -6.94 -6.89 38.18
CA ASN A 113 -5.74 -6.52 38.92
C ASN A 113 -5.18 -5.16 38.43
N PRO A 114 -5.11 -4.11 39.28
CA PRO A 114 -4.58 -2.79 38.90
C PRO A 114 -3.11 -2.83 38.42
N PHE A 115 -2.34 -3.85 38.81
CA PHE A 115 -0.96 -4.06 38.35
C PHE A 115 -0.86 -4.33 36.83
N ASN A 116 -1.89 -4.90 36.20
CA ASN A 116 -1.89 -5.20 34.77
C ASN A 116 -2.11 -3.96 33.88
N TRP A 117 -2.89 -2.98 34.36
CA TRP A 117 -3.10 -1.70 33.69
C TRP A 117 -1.85 -0.83 33.71
N ARG A 118 -1.02 -0.96 34.75
CA ARG A 118 0.30 -0.32 34.82
C ARG A 118 1.24 -0.86 33.74
N ASN A 119 1.32 -2.18 33.55
CA ASN A 119 2.15 -2.79 32.51
C ASN A 119 1.75 -2.32 31.10
N LEU A 120 0.46 -2.26 30.77
CA LEU A 120 0.00 -1.76 29.46
C LEU A 120 0.42 -0.30 29.21
N ARG A 121 0.34 0.56 30.22
CA ARG A 121 0.84 1.95 30.13
C ARG A 121 2.35 1.98 29.95
N GLU A 122 3.08 1.12 30.66
CA GLU A 122 4.55 1.03 30.53
C GLU A 122 4.96 0.53 29.14
N ILE A 123 4.21 -0.36 28.49
CA ILE A 123 4.50 -0.78 27.10
C ILE A 123 4.33 0.38 26.11
N ILE A 124 3.22 1.13 26.19
CA ILE A 124 2.99 2.29 25.32
C ILE A 124 4.06 3.35 25.56
N LYS A 125 4.39 3.63 26.83
CA LYS A 125 5.46 4.55 27.20
C LYS A 125 6.81 4.08 26.64
N PHE A 126 7.10 2.78 26.73
CA PHE A 126 8.34 2.19 26.23
C PHE A 126 8.50 2.39 24.73
N GLY A 127 7.46 2.16 23.93
CA GLY A 127 7.51 2.45 22.49
C GLY A 127 7.89 3.90 22.19
N ASN A 128 7.25 4.87 22.85
CA ASN A 128 7.55 6.30 22.65
C ASN A 128 8.96 6.68 23.13
N ASP A 129 9.40 6.14 24.27
CA ASP A 129 10.74 6.38 24.81
C ASP A 129 11.83 5.81 23.89
N VAL A 130 11.59 4.64 23.28
CA VAL A 130 12.51 4.01 22.32
C VAL A 130 12.70 4.88 21.08
N GLU A 131 11.61 5.33 20.45
CA GLU A 131 11.71 6.21 19.27
C GLU A 131 12.47 7.50 19.61
N SER A 132 12.08 8.16 20.70
CA SER A 132 12.71 9.41 21.14
C SER A 132 14.20 9.24 21.43
N TYR A 133 14.58 8.11 22.03
CA TYR A 133 15.97 7.80 22.35
C TYR A 133 16.82 7.57 21.11
N LEU A 134 16.32 6.76 20.17
CA LEU A 134 17.04 6.46 18.94
C LEU A 134 17.14 7.68 18.04
N GLU A 135 16.07 8.48 17.92
CA GLU A 135 16.10 9.76 17.17
C GLU A 135 17.13 10.73 17.74
N LEU A 136 17.24 10.82 19.07
CA LEU A 136 18.24 11.68 19.71
C LEU A 136 19.66 11.24 19.35
N LEU A 137 19.96 9.94 19.37
CA LEU A 137 21.29 9.41 19.05
C LEU A 137 21.61 9.41 17.55
N GLU A 138 20.60 9.36 16.69
CA GLU A 138 20.74 9.44 15.24
C GLU A 138 20.99 10.88 14.77
N ASN A 139 20.28 11.84 15.37
CA ASN A 139 20.45 13.26 15.05
C ASN A 139 21.71 13.88 15.67
N ASN A 140 22.33 13.21 16.65
CA ASN A 140 23.52 13.71 17.35
C ASN A 140 24.60 12.62 17.39
N PRO A 141 25.36 12.43 16.28
CA PRO A 141 26.33 11.35 16.15
C PRO A 141 27.50 11.43 17.15
N ASP A 142 27.76 12.62 17.71
CA ASP A 142 28.83 12.85 18.70
C ASP A 142 28.48 12.35 20.12
N ILE A 143 27.22 11.96 20.37
CA ILE A 143 26.80 11.43 21.68
C ILE A 143 27.34 10.02 21.86
N ASP A 144 28.08 9.80 22.95
CA ASP A 144 28.62 8.48 23.28
C ASP A 144 27.49 7.49 23.64
N ARG A 145 27.42 6.38 22.90
CA ARG A 145 26.37 5.33 23.02
C ARG A 145 26.71 4.29 24.08
N ASN A 146 27.21 4.74 25.22
CA ASN A 146 27.66 3.89 26.33
C ASN A 146 26.56 3.39 27.26
N GLU A 147 25.36 3.94 27.15
CA GLU A 147 24.29 3.59 28.07
C GLU A 147 23.89 2.12 27.91
N THR A 148 23.85 1.41 29.03
CA THR A 148 23.37 0.03 29.09
C THR A 148 21.85 0.00 29.13
N PHE A 149 21.26 -1.11 28.70
CA PHE A 149 19.81 -1.29 28.71
C PHE A 149 19.23 -1.13 30.11
N GLY A 150 19.90 -1.64 31.15
CA GLY A 150 19.51 -1.44 32.54
C GLY A 150 19.55 0.02 33.01
N GLN A 151 20.55 0.81 32.56
CA GLN A 151 20.64 2.24 32.86
C GLN A 151 19.50 3.02 32.19
N PHE A 152 19.21 2.73 30.93
CA PHE A 152 18.09 3.31 30.18
C PHE A 152 16.75 3.05 30.91
N LEU A 153 16.52 1.82 31.36
CA LEU A 153 15.28 1.47 32.05
C LEU A 153 15.16 2.16 33.41
N LYS A 154 16.26 2.29 34.14
CA LYS A 154 16.32 2.96 35.43
C LYS A 154 16.11 4.47 35.30
N SER A 155 16.73 5.12 34.32
CA SER A 155 16.63 6.57 34.10
C SER A 155 15.21 7.01 33.73
N ARG A 156 14.46 6.15 33.05
CA ARG A 156 13.04 6.37 32.69
C ARG A 156 12.04 5.85 33.72
N GLY A 157 12.48 5.23 34.80
CA GLY A 157 11.63 4.82 35.92
C GLY A 157 10.69 3.64 35.63
N TYR A 158 11.11 2.67 34.81
CA TYR A 158 10.33 1.46 34.54
C TYR A 158 10.28 0.51 35.75
N SER A 159 9.11 -0.06 36.05
CA SER A 159 8.94 -0.97 37.18
C SER A 159 9.74 -2.28 37.05
N GLU A 160 10.25 -2.81 38.17
CA GLU A 160 10.95 -4.12 38.15
C GLU A 160 10.08 -5.25 37.58
N ASN A 161 8.77 -5.19 37.82
CA ASN A 161 7.81 -6.14 37.27
C ASN A 161 7.82 -6.12 35.73
N PHE A 162 7.78 -4.94 35.12
CA PHE A 162 7.83 -4.79 33.67
C PHE A 162 9.18 -5.24 33.10
N GLN A 163 10.27 -4.88 33.78
CA GLN A 163 11.60 -5.33 33.40
C GLN A 163 11.74 -6.86 33.45
N ASN A 164 11.25 -7.52 34.50
CA ASN A 164 11.47 -8.95 34.75
C ASN A 164 10.54 -9.87 33.95
N ASN A 165 9.30 -9.43 33.73
CA ASN A 165 8.25 -10.29 33.21
C ASN A 165 7.93 -9.99 31.73
N TYR A 166 8.42 -8.88 31.18
CA TYR A 166 8.18 -8.47 29.79
C TYR A 166 9.47 -8.22 29.03
N LEU A 167 10.29 -7.25 29.46
CA LEU A 167 11.48 -6.83 28.69
C LEU A 167 12.60 -7.88 28.71
N ALA A 168 12.98 -8.38 29.89
CA ALA A 168 14.08 -9.33 30.02
C ALA A 168 13.79 -10.69 29.35
N PRO A 169 12.57 -11.28 29.42
CA PRO A 169 12.26 -12.51 28.70
C PRO A 169 12.33 -12.35 27.18
N ILE A 170 11.79 -11.27 26.61
CA ILE A 170 11.82 -11.03 25.15
C ILE A 170 13.28 -10.87 24.69
N SER A 171 14.05 -9.99 25.34
CA SER A 171 15.46 -9.83 25.00
C SER A 171 16.28 -11.10 25.28
N GLY A 172 16.00 -11.80 26.37
CA GLY A 172 16.66 -13.06 26.72
C GLY A 172 16.42 -14.15 25.70
N ALA A 173 15.23 -14.20 25.10
CA ALA A 173 14.90 -15.10 24.00
C ALA A 173 15.74 -14.80 22.74
N MET A 174 15.94 -13.52 22.40
CA MET A 174 16.66 -13.11 21.19
C MET A 174 18.17 -13.38 21.26
N TRP A 175 18.78 -13.21 22.44
CA TRP A 175 20.24 -13.36 22.62
C TRP A 175 20.62 -14.57 23.48
N SER A 176 19.67 -15.47 23.77
CA SER A 176 19.88 -16.66 24.62
C SER A 176 20.60 -16.36 25.94
N SER A 177 20.25 -15.22 26.55
CA SER A 177 21.04 -14.58 27.61
C SER A 177 20.26 -14.42 28.90
N SER A 178 20.97 -14.42 30.04
CA SER A 178 20.34 -14.23 31.34
C SER A 178 19.80 -12.81 31.50
N ARG A 179 18.89 -12.59 32.47
CA ARG A 179 18.46 -11.24 32.85
C ARG A 179 19.65 -10.33 33.16
N LYS A 180 20.64 -10.83 33.90
CA LYS A 180 21.80 -10.04 34.31
C LYS A 180 22.59 -9.58 33.09
N ASP A 181 22.74 -10.47 32.11
CA ASP A 181 23.45 -10.17 30.86
C ASP A 181 22.65 -9.16 30.03
N VAL A 182 21.34 -9.39 29.84
CA VAL A 182 20.45 -8.48 29.10
C VAL A 182 20.50 -7.05 29.63
N MET A 183 20.54 -6.86 30.96
CA MET A 183 20.62 -5.51 31.55
C MET A 183 21.97 -4.83 31.29
N SER A 184 23.02 -5.59 30.99
CA SER A 184 24.37 -5.08 30.67
C SER A 184 24.58 -4.77 29.19
N PHE A 185 23.64 -5.14 28.32
CA PHE A 185 23.72 -4.89 26.88
C PHE A 185 23.65 -3.41 26.54
N SER A 186 24.12 -3.02 25.36
CA SER A 186 23.96 -1.67 24.83
C SER A 186 22.49 -1.34 24.66
N ALA A 187 22.03 -0.23 25.27
CA ALA A 187 20.66 0.26 25.05
C ALA A 187 20.43 0.53 23.57
N PHE A 188 21.39 1.18 22.89
CA PHE A 188 21.30 1.45 21.46
C PHE A 188 21.06 0.19 20.63
N SER A 189 21.85 -0.87 20.84
CA SER A 189 21.71 -2.10 20.04
C SER A 189 20.40 -2.83 20.32
N VAL A 190 20.03 -3.00 21.60
CA VAL A 190 18.79 -3.68 21.99
C VAL A 190 17.58 -2.92 21.46
N LEU A 191 17.53 -1.60 21.68
CA LEU A 191 16.38 -0.79 21.26
C LEU A 191 16.29 -0.65 19.74
N SER A 192 17.42 -0.53 19.03
CA SER A 192 17.45 -0.55 17.56
C SER A 192 16.91 -1.86 17.00
N PHE A 193 17.29 -2.99 17.61
CA PHE A 193 16.77 -4.31 17.24
C PHE A 193 15.25 -4.39 17.44
N TRP A 194 14.77 -3.92 18.59
CA TRP A 194 13.33 -3.90 18.91
C TRP A 194 12.53 -2.99 17.95
N ARG A 195 13.08 -1.84 17.53
CA ARG A 195 12.44 -0.95 16.53
C ARG A 195 12.36 -1.62 15.17
N THR A 196 13.46 -2.21 14.72
CA THR A 196 13.55 -2.90 13.43
C THR A 196 12.59 -4.09 13.35
N HIS A 197 12.49 -4.88 14.42
CA HIS A 197 11.64 -6.07 14.47
C HIS A 197 10.23 -5.80 15.04
N HIS A 198 9.88 -4.53 15.28
CA HIS A 198 8.59 -4.09 15.84
C HIS A 198 8.17 -4.79 17.14
N LEU A 199 9.12 -5.13 18.02
CA LEU A 199 8.91 -6.00 19.18
C LEU A 199 8.20 -5.35 20.38
N TYR A 200 8.13 -4.01 20.46
CA TYR A 200 7.38 -3.29 21.51
C TYR A 200 5.93 -2.98 21.13
N GLN A 201 5.49 -3.32 19.91
CA GLN A 201 4.15 -2.99 19.44
C GLN A 201 3.12 -4.02 19.95
N LEU A 202 2.17 -3.55 20.77
CA LEU A 202 1.02 -4.34 21.24
C LEU A 202 -0.01 -4.62 20.14
N PHE A 203 -0.06 -3.75 19.13
CA PHE A 203 -0.97 -3.81 17.99
C PHE A 203 -0.16 -3.50 16.74
N GLY A 204 -0.56 -4.03 15.59
CA GLY A 204 0.15 -3.68 14.35
C GLY A 204 1.36 -4.58 14.04
N GLN A 205 1.56 -5.69 14.76
CA GLN A 205 2.67 -6.60 14.50
C GLN A 205 2.80 -6.94 13.00
N PRO A 206 4.03 -6.94 12.45
CA PRO A 206 4.25 -7.26 11.06
C PRO A 206 3.78 -8.69 10.79
N GLN A 207 3.29 -8.93 9.56
CA GLN A 207 3.04 -10.29 9.13
C GLN A 207 4.38 -11.00 8.98
N TRP A 208 4.70 -11.91 9.89
CA TRP A 208 5.91 -12.71 9.77
C TRP A 208 5.75 -13.76 8.66
N LEU A 209 6.84 -14.01 7.95
CA LEU A 209 6.95 -15.01 6.91
C LEU A 209 7.98 -16.07 7.32
N THR A 210 7.89 -17.25 6.74
CA THR A 210 8.91 -18.31 6.84
C THR A 210 9.19 -18.86 5.44
N ILE A 211 10.41 -19.33 5.21
CA ILE A 211 10.81 -19.91 3.93
C ILE A 211 10.38 -21.37 3.93
N ARG A 212 9.75 -21.82 2.85
CA ARG A 212 9.43 -23.24 2.70
C ARG A 212 10.68 -24.02 2.30
N ARG A 213 11.22 -24.83 3.22
CA ARG A 213 12.42 -25.68 3.03
C ARG A 213 13.69 -24.86 2.78
N HIS A 214 14.40 -24.46 3.83
CA HIS A 214 15.60 -23.61 3.72
C HIS A 214 16.73 -24.21 2.86
N SER A 215 16.89 -25.53 2.88
CA SER A 215 17.81 -26.26 1.98
C SER A 215 17.54 -25.99 0.50
N TYR A 216 16.30 -25.72 0.11
CA TYR A 216 15.94 -25.33 -1.25
C TYR A 216 16.42 -23.91 -1.59
N PHE A 217 16.35 -22.98 -0.64
CA PHE A 217 16.91 -21.63 -0.81
C PHE A 217 18.43 -21.68 -1.06
N VAL A 218 19.18 -22.38 -0.19
CA VAL A 218 20.64 -22.52 -0.33
C VAL A 218 20.99 -23.16 -1.67
N LYS A 219 20.25 -24.20 -2.07
CA LYS A 219 20.41 -24.84 -3.37
C LYS A 219 20.14 -23.87 -4.53
N ARG A 220 19.04 -23.12 -4.50
CA ARG A 220 18.70 -22.15 -5.56
C ARG A 220 19.73 -21.05 -5.70
N VAL A 221 20.27 -20.54 -4.59
CA VAL A 221 21.35 -19.55 -4.62
C VAL A 221 22.61 -20.16 -5.22
N ARG A 222 22.99 -21.39 -4.84
CA ARG A 222 24.12 -22.11 -5.44
C ARG A 222 23.93 -22.27 -6.95
N ASP A 223 22.81 -22.87 -7.38
CA ASP A 223 22.53 -23.15 -8.79
C ASP A 223 22.61 -21.85 -9.64
N MET A 224 22.08 -20.75 -9.12
CA MET A 224 22.16 -19.44 -9.77
C MET A 224 23.60 -18.92 -9.83
N LEU A 225 24.36 -19.02 -8.74
CA LEU A 225 25.77 -18.58 -8.69
C LEU A 225 26.63 -19.39 -9.66
N GLU A 226 26.46 -20.71 -9.70
CA GLU A 226 27.15 -21.60 -10.65
C GLU A 226 26.80 -21.26 -12.11
N SER A 227 25.52 -20.96 -12.40
CA SER A 227 25.09 -20.53 -13.74
C SER A 227 25.74 -19.23 -14.21
N ARG A 228 26.25 -18.43 -13.27
CA ARG A 228 27.01 -17.19 -13.53
C ARG A 228 28.53 -17.40 -13.49
N GLY A 229 29.01 -18.63 -13.40
CA GLY A 229 30.44 -18.96 -13.40
C GLY A 229 31.12 -18.84 -12.03
N CYS A 230 30.37 -18.72 -10.94
CA CYS A 230 30.96 -18.72 -9.59
C CYS A 230 31.49 -20.11 -9.23
N LEU A 231 32.64 -20.16 -8.56
CA LEU A 231 33.28 -21.41 -8.14
C LEU A 231 33.11 -21.64 -6.64
N PHE A 232 32.75 -22.86 -6.25
CA PHE A 232 32.65 -23.27 -4.86
C PHE A 232 33.79 -24.22 -4.47
N LYS A 233 34.51 -23.87 -3.40
CA LYS A 233 35.54 -24.71 -2.78
C LYS A 233 35.01 -25.19 -1.44
N LEU A 234 34.36 -26.36 -1.47
CA LEU A 234 33.81 -27.04 -0.29
C LEU A 234 34.88 -27.91 0.38
N ALA A 235 34.68 -28.29 1.65
CA ALA A 235 35.67 -29.00 2.45
C ALA A 235 37.05 -28.32 2.47
N CYS A 236 37.06 -27.00 2.29
CA CYS A 236 38.25 -26.21 2.01
C CYS A 236 38.44 -25.16 3.10
N GLN A 237 39.11 -25.56 4.18
CA GLN A 237 39.42 -24.65 5.27
C GLN A 237 40.46 -23.60 4.85
N VAL A 238 40.14 -22.32 5.03
CA VAL A 238 41.10 -21.22 4.93
C VAL A 238 41.86 -21.11 6.25
N GLN A 239 43.18 -21.03 6.17
CA GLN A 239 44.09 -20.88 7.31
C GLN A 239 44.39 -19.42 7.59
N SER A 240 44.75 -18.65 6.57
CA SER A 240 45.03 -17.23 6.70
C SER A 240 44.70 -16.42 5.45
N VAL A 241 44.56 -15.11 5.63
CA VAL A 241 44.32 -14.11 4.59
C VAL A 241 45.32 -12.97 4.81
N LEU A 242 46.05 -12.64 3.76
CA LEU A 242 47.11 -11.62 3.78
C LEU A 242 46.96 -10.64 2.60
N PRO A 243 47.34 -9.36 2.79
CA PRO A 243 47.34 -8.38 1.71
C PRO A 243 48.36 -8.74 0.63
N ALA A 244 48.07 -8.36 -0.61
CA ALA A 244 48.96 -8.47 -1.76
C ALA A 244 48.95 -7.17 -2.58
N ASP A 245 49.96 -6.95 -3.42
CA ASP A 245 50.14 -5.70 -4.18
C ASP A 245 48.91 -5.33 -5.04
N ASN A 246 48.14 -6.32 -5.51
CA ASN A 246 46.92 -6.16 -6.33
C ASN A 246 45.68 -6.83 -5.72
N GLY A 247 45.58 -6.89 -4.39
CA GLY A 247 44.40 -7.40 -3.69
C GLY A 247 44.76 -8.22 -2.45
N THR A 248 44.32 -9.47 -2.40
CA THR A 248 44.38 -10.30 -1.19
C THR A 248 44.73 -11.74 -1.53
N THR A 249 45.70 -12.32 -0.82
CA THR A 249 46.04 -13.74 -0.94
C THR A 249 45.34 -14.55 0.16
N VAL A 250 44.67 -15.61 -0.26
CA VAL A 250 44.01 -16.59 0.59
C VAL A 250 44.90 -17.82 0.68
N VAL A 251 45.23 -18.25 1.91
CA VAL A 251 46.03 -19.44 2.21
C VAL A 251 45.10 -20.53 2.72
N ARG A 252 45.08 -21.66 2.03
CA ARG A 252 44.32 -22.84 2.41
C ARG A 252 45.05 -23.64 3.50
N GLY A 253 44.32 -24.52 4.19
CA GLY A 253 44.89 -25.41 5.21
C GLY A 253 45.95 -26.39 4.70
N ASP A 254 46.02 -26.64 3.39
CA ASP A 254 47.06 -27.42 2.73
C ASP A 254 48.31 -26.59 2.34
N GLY A 255 48.33 -25.30 2.69
CA GLY A 255 49.42 -24.36 2.38
C GLY A 255 49.36 -23.75 0.98
N PHE A 256 48.40 -24.14 0.13
CA PHE A 256 48.23 -23.55 -1.20
C PHE A 256 47.76 -22.10 -1.10
N ARG A 257 48.26 -21.26 -2.00
CA ARG A 257 48.04 -19.81 -2.00
C ARG A 257 47.40 -19.35 -3.29
N GLU A 258 46.33 -18.58 -3.19
CA GLU A 258 45.62 -18.00 -4.33
C GLU A 258 45.37 -16.51 -4.09
N THR A 259 45.62 -15.69 -5.11
CA THR A 259 45.46 -14.23 -5.02
C THR A 259 44.22 -13.78 -5.77
N TYR A 260 43.47 -12.90 -5.11
CA TYR A 260 42.20 -12.34 -5.56
C TYR A 260 42.28 -10.80 -5.54
N ASN A 261 41.43 -10.12 -6.29
CA ASN A 261 41.37 -8.66 -6.31
C ASN A 261 40.77 -8.07 -5.03
N GLY A 262 40.05 -8.89 -4.26
CA GLY A 262 39.57 -8.55 -2.94
C GLY A 262 38.95 -9.77 -2.27
N CYS A 263 38.76 -9.67 -0.97
CA CYS A 263 38.28 -10.75 -0.13
C CYS A 263 37.16 -10.26 0.79
N ILE A 264 36.04 -10.98 0.85
CA ILE A 264 34.98 -10.79 1.85
C ILE A 264 35.11 -11.89 2.90
N LEU A 265 35.33 -11.51 4.16
CA LEU A 265 35.31 -12.41 5.30
C LEU A 265 33.89 -12.51 5.85
N ALA A 266 33.19 -13.56 5.41
CA ALA A 266 31.85 -13.93 5.83
C ALA A 266 31.88 -14.96 6.99
N VAL A 267 32.68 -14.66 8.02
CA VAL A 267 32.82 -15.45 9.26
C VAL A 267 32.65 -14.57 10.51
N SER A 268 32.48 -15.16 11.70
CA SER A 268 32.36 -14.40 12.96
C SER A 268 33.58 -13.50 13.19
N ALA A 269 33.45 -12.37 13.91
CA ALA A 269 34.55 -11.42 14.14
C ALA A 269 35.78 -12.10 14.73
N SER A 270 35.55 -12.98 15.70
CA SER A 270 36.58 -13.80 16.34
C SER A 270 37.29 -14.74 15.38
N LYS A 271 36.57 -15.32 14.40
CA LYS A 271 37.16 -16.15 13.34
C LYS A 271 37.88 -15.29 12.30
N ALA A 272 37.27 -14.17 11.87
CA ALA A 272 37.88 -13.23 10.94
C ALA A 272 39.23 -12.73 11.46
N LEU A 273 39.30 -12.31 12.73
CA LEU A 273 40.53 -11.85 13.36
C LEU A 273 41.62 -12.93 13.42
N ARG A 274 41.24 -14.21 13.57
CA ARG A 274 42.18 -15.34 13.53
C ARG A 274 42.69 -15.67 12.12
N LEU A 275 41.87 -15.40 11.10
CA LEU A 275 42.25 -15.59 9.70
C LEU A 275 43.17 -14.48 9.20
N LEU A 276 43.12 -13.28 9.79
CA LEU A 276 44.01 -12.19 9.38
C LEU A 276 45.46 -12.48 9.80
N GLU A 277 46.36 -12.49 8.83
CA GLU A 277 47.79 -12.51 9.11
C GLU A 277 48.27 -11.10 9.48
N ASN A 278 48.98 -10.97 10.61
CA ASN A 278 49.44 -9.71 11.18
C ASN A 278 48.35 -8.61 11.23
N PRO A 279 47.23 -8.81 11.97
CA PRO A 279 46.16 -7.83 12.01
C PRO A 279 46.64 -6.53 12.65
N THR A 280 46.24 -5.42 12.04
CA THR A 280 46.51 -4.05 12.48
C THR A 280 45.88 -3.79 13.85
N PHE A 281 46.32 -2.71 14.51
CA PHE A 281 45.74 -2.28 15.78
C PHE A 281 44.24 -2.04 15.67
N GLU A 282 43.80 -1.33 14.62
CA GLU A 282 42.37 -1.07 14.39
C GLU A 282 41.56 -2.34 14.15
N GLU A 283 42.07 -3.29 13.34
CA GLU A 283 41.39 -4.58 13.13
C GLU A 283 41.28 -5.37 14.44
N LYS A 284 42.33 -5.42 15.26
CA LYS A 284 42.27 -6.10 16.58
C LYS A 284 41.25 -5.44 17.51
N ARG A 285 41.23 -4.10 17.55
CA ARG A 285 40.34 -3.32 18.40
C ARG A 285 38.88 -3.48 17.99
N VAL A 286 38.57 -3.28 16.72
CA VAL A 286 37.21 -3.36 16.17
C VAL A 286 36.69 -4.80 16.21
N LEU A 287 37.44 -5.77 15.66
CA LEU A 287 36.99 -7.17 15.59
C LEU A 287 37.00 -7.85 16.96
N GLY A 288 37.92 -7.45 17.84
CA GLY A 288 38.02 -7.97 19.21
C GLY A 288 36.92 -7.48 20.15
N ALA A 289 36.15 -6.47 19.76
CA ALA A 289 35.04 -5.94 20.57
C ALA A 289 33.83 -6.89 20.62
N PHE A 290 33.73 -7.83 19.69
CA PHE A 290 32.59 -8.75 19.57
C PHE A 290 32.77 -10.00 20.41
N GLN A 291 31.91 -10.14 21.41
CA GLN A 291 31.84 -11.31 22.29
C GLN A 291 30.73 -12.26 21.85
N TYR A 292 30.89 -13.55 22.14
CA TYR A 292 29.96 -14.60 21.73
C TYR A 292 29.54 -15.46 22.93
N ALA A 293 28.25 -15.76 23.03
CA ALA A 293 27.68 -16.71 23.99
C ALA A 293 27.45 -18.06 23.29
N SER A 294 27.92 -19.16 23.90
CA SER A 294 27.61 -20.51 23.44
C SER A 294 26.28 -20.98 23.99
N SER A 295 25.45 -21.57 23.15
CA SER A 295 24.16 -22.16 23.52
C SER A 295 24.04 -23.58 23.00
N ASP A 296 23.44 -24.46 23.80
CA ASP A 296 23.10 -25.82 23.40
C ASP A 296 21.67 -25.85 22.89
N ILE A 297 21.45 -26.50 21.75
CA ILE A 297 20.14 -26.61 21.10
C ILE A 297 19.77 -28.07 20.95
N TYR A 298 18.52 -28.37 21.25
CA TYR A 298 17.94 -29.71 21.18
C TYR A 298 16.67 -29.69 20.32
N LEU A 299 16.59 -30.56 19.32
CA LEU A 299 15.34 -30.92 18.66
C LEU A 299 14.76 -32.14 19.37
N HIS A 300 13.50 -32.08 19.82
CA HIS A 300 12.88 -33.13 20.63
C HIS A 300 11.35 -33.11 20.55
N ARG A 301 10.70 -34.05 21.26
CA ARG A 301 9.23 -34.11 21.41
C ARG A 301 8.72 -33.89 22.84
N ASP A 302 9.62 -33.62 23.78
CA ASP A 302 9.26 -33.35 25.18
C ASP A 302 8.37 -32.11 25.37
N SER A 303 7.08 -32.31 25.66
CA SER A 303 6.15 -31.22 26.00
C SER A 303 6.36 -30.65 27.40
N ASN A 304 7.22 -31.22 28.25
CA ASN A 304 7.53 -30.65 29.57
C ASN A 304 8.37 -29.37 29.49
N LEU A 305 8.93 -29.08 28.32
CA LEU A 305 9.61 -27.83 27.98
C LEU A 305 8.67 -26.83 27.27
N MET A 306 7.36 -26.97 27.48
CA MET A 306 6.34 -25.98 27.08
C MET A 306 5.63 -25.40 28.32
N PRO A 307 4.91 -24.27 28.20
CA PRO A 307 4.06 -23.77 29.29
C PRO A 307 3.08 -24.84 29.77
N LYS A 308 2.78 -24.85 31.08
CA LYS A 308 1.83 -25.84 31.64
C LYS A 308 0.41 -25.63 31.13
N ASP A 309 0.00 -24.36 31.03
CA ASP A 309 -1.27 -24.00 30.42
C ASP A 309 -1.15 -24.10 28.90
N ARG A 310 -1.88 -25.06 28.30
CA ARG A 310 -1.92 -25.24 26.85
C ARG A 310 -2.48 -24.03 26.11
N SER A 311 -3.28 -23.18 26.77
CA SER A 311 -3.76 -21.93 26.17
C SER A 311 -2.69 -20.85 26.04
N ALA A 312 -1.56 -21.02 26.75
CA ALA A 312 -0.39 -20.15 26.66
C ALA A 312 0.67 -20.66 25.67
N TRP A 313 0.42 -21.78 24.99
CA TRP A 313 1.33 -22.30 23.97
C TRP A 313 1.40 -21.33 22.79
N SER A 314 2.59 -20.79 22.60
CA SER A 314 2.92 -19.89 21.51
C SER A 314 3.96 -20.55 20.59
N ALA A 315 4.26 -19.91 19.46
CA ALA A 315 5.35 -20.33 18.59
C ALA A 315 6.71 -20.28 19.29
N LEU A 316 6.95 -19.26 20.13
CA LEU A 316 8.13 -19.09 20.97
C LEU A 316 7.71 -19.08 22.44
N ASN A 317 8.34 -19.90 23.27
CA ASN A 317 7.96 -20.06 24.67
C ASN A 317 9.17 -19.91 25.58
N PHE A 318 9.22 -18.81 26.32
CA PHE A 318 10.29 -18.53 27.27
C PHE A 318 9.98 -19.15 28.64
N LEU A 319 10.86 -20.02 29.11
CA LEU A 319 10.71 -20.73 30.37
C LEU A 319 11.77 -20.28 31.37
N ASN A 320 11.34 -19.59 32.42
CA ASN A 320 12.25 -19.23 33.52
C ASN A 320 12.49 -20.43 34.44
N GLY A 321 13.75 -20.81 34.59
CA GLY A 321 14.20 -21.82 35.55
C GLY A 321 14.87 -21.22 36.78
N ARG A 322 15.22 -22.08 37.74
CA ARG A 322 15.94 -21.69 38.96
C ARG A 322 17.41 -21.36 38.68
N GLU A 323 17.97 -21.85 37.57
CA GLU A 323 19.31 -21.53 37.12
C GLU A 323 19.28 -20.32 36.19
N ASN A 324 20.32 -19.47 36.28
CA ASN A 324 20.43 -18.16 35.63
C ASN A 324 20.48 -18.18 34.08
N LYS A 325 20.11 -19.26 33.38
CA LYS A 325 20.14 -19.33 31.91
C LYS A 325 18.73 -19.24 31.32
N ALA A 326 18.58 -18.47 30.25
CA ALA A 326 17.35 -18.39 29.48
C ALA A 326 17.10 -19.72 28.75
N CYS A 327 15.92 -20.32 28.96
CA CYS A 327 15.46 -21.51 28.26
C CYS A 327 14.32 -21.10 27.31
N LEU A 328 14.51 -21.31 26.01
CA LEU A 328 13.56 -20.90 24.98
C LEU A 328 13.18 -22.11 24.14
N THR A 329 11.88 -22.38 24.04
CA THR A 329 11.32 -23.48 23.24
C THR A 329 10.55 -22.95 22.05
N TYR A 330 11.00 -23.29 20.85
CA TYR A 330 10.31 -23.05 19.59
C TYR A 330 9.39 -24.23 19.28
N TRP A 331 8.11 -23.95 19.01
CA TRP A 331 7.16 -24.93 18.52
C TRP A 331 7.12 -24.89 16.98
N LEU A 332 7.88 -25.79 16.35
CA LEU A 332 8.12 -25.76 14.91
C LEU A 332 6.84 -25.99 14.09
N ASN A 333 5.87 -26.75 14.61
CA ASN A 333 4.61 -26.97 13.89
C ASN A 333 3.80 -25.67 13.72
N ALA A 334 3.84 -24.77 14.71
CA ALA A 334 3.18 -23.46 14.60
C ALA A 334 3.95 -22.52 13.67
N LEU A 335 5.28 -22.48 13.79
CA LEU A 335 6.15 -21.62 12.99
C LEU A 335 6.14 -21.99 11.50
N GLN A 336 6.22 -23.29 11.18
CA GLN A 336 6.39 -23.79 9.81
C GLN A 336 5.13 -24.43 9.24
N LYS A 337 3.98 -24.32 9.94
CA LYS A 337 2.69 -24.91 9.55
C LYS A 337 2.77 -26.40 9.20
N VAL A 338 3.58 -27.14 9.94
CA VAL A 338 3.65 -28.60 9.80
C VAL A 338 2.26 -29.19 10.06
N GLY A 339 1.79 -30.07 9.17
CA GLY A 339 0.40 -30.52 9.11
C GLY A 339 -0.19 -30.97 10.45
N LYS A 340 -1.48 -30.65 10.69
CA LYS A 340 -2.19 -30.84 11.98
C LYS A 340 -2.21 -32.27 12.54
N THR A 341 -1.85 -33.27 11.75
CA THR A 341 -1.82 -34.70 12.11
C THR A 341 -0.43 -35.20 12.52
N SER A 342 0.60 -34.36 12.46
CA SER A 342 1.97 -34.70 12.87
C SER A 342 2.16 -34.59 14.39
N GLN A 343 3.08 -35.38 14.96
CA GLN A 343 3.53 -35.19 16.34
C GLN A 343 4.23 -33.83 16.51
N PRO A 344 4.21 -33.22 17.71
CA PRO A 344 4.82 -31.92 17.91
C PRO A 344 6.35 -32.02 17.88
N PHE A 345 6.98 -31.10 17.15
CA PHE A 345 8.41 -30.89 17.13
C PHE A 345 8.75 -29.61 17.89
N PHE A 346 9.62 -29.77 18.88
CA PHE A 346 10.12 -28.67 19.70
C PHE A 346 11.62 -28.52 19.52
N LEU A 347 12.06 -27.27 19.38
CA LEU A 347 13.47 -26.91 19.39
C LEU A 347 13.72 -26.07 20.63
N THR A 348 14.48 -26.58 21.60
CA THR A 348 14.77 -25.88 22.84
C THR A 348 16.23 -25.47 22.93
N VAL A 349 16.44 -24.19 23.22
CA VAL A 349 17.75 -23.59 23.48
C VAL A 349 17.99 -23.54 24.98
N ASN A 350 19.14 -24.05 25.42
CA ASN A 350 19.60 -24.11 26.81
C ASN A 350 18.54 -24.68 27.78
N PRO A 351 18.05 -25.92 27.55
CA PRO A 351 17.01 -26.49 28.39
C PRO A 351 17.50 -26.73 29.83
N HIS A 352 16.62 -26.54 30.82
CA HIS A 352 16.93 -26.77 32.24
C HIS A 352 17.26 -28.22 32.60
N HIS A 353 16.93 -29.15 31.70
CA HIS A 353 17.24 -30.57 31.77
C HIS A 353 17.33 -31.12 30.36
N THR A 354 18.03 -32.24 30.16
CA THR A 354 18.04 -32.90 28.85
C THR A 354 16.60 -33.31 28.48
N PRO A 355 16.09 -32.89 27.30
CA PRO A 355 14.73 -33.23 26.89
C PRO A 355 14.54 -34.75 26.71
N ASN A 356 13.38 -35.26 27.09
CA ASN A 356 12.97 -36.61 26.70
C ASN A 356 12.74 -36.69 25.19
N ASP A 357 13.02 -37.85 24.59
CA ASP A 357 12.82 -38.06 23.13
C ASP A 357 13.56 -37.00 22.28
N THR A 358 14.88 -36.89 22.53
CA THR A 358 15.77 -36.01 21.78
C THR A 358 16.10 -36.63 20.42
N LEU A 359 15.81 -35.89 19.35
CA LEU A 359 16.06 -36.26 17.96
C LEU A 359 17.45 -35.77 17.48
N LEU A 360 17.85 -34.56 17.87
CA LEU A 360 19.13 -33.97 17.50
C LEU A 360 19.64 -33.02 18.60
N LYS A 361 20.97 -32.97 18.78
CA LYS A 361 21.65 -32.01 19.66
C LYS A 361 22.83 -31.38 18.93
N TRP A 362 22.97 -30.05 19.04
CA TRP A 362 24.15 -29.32 18.60
C TRP A 362 24.39 -28.10 19.48
N SER A 363 25.53 -27.43 19.29
CA SER A 363 25.84 -26.19 19.98
C SER A 363 26.15 -25.11 18.94
N THR A 364 25.70 -23.89 19.20
CA THR A 364 25.99 -22.71 18.36
C THR A 364 26.46 -21.54 19.22
N SER A 365 27.01 -20.51 18.58
CA SER A 365 27.49 -19.31 19.26
C SER A 365 26.88 -18.06 18.66
N CYS A 366 26.15 -17.28 19.46
CA CYS A 366 25.57 -16.00 19.04
C CYS A 366 26.40 -14.83 19.57
N ALA A 367 26.53 -13.76 18.78
CA ALA A 367 27.14 -12.52 19.24
C ALA A 367 26.29 -11.87 20.35
N ILE A 368 26.96 -11.21 21.31
CA ILE A 368 26.33 -10.50 22.42
C ILE A 368 26.34 -8.99 22.12
N PRO A 369 25.20 -8.27 22.24
CA PRO A 369 25.10 -6.83 21.97
C PRO A 369 25.66 -5.99 23.12
N SER A 370 26.93 -6.18 23.44
CA SER A 370 27.64 -5.38 24.44
C SER A 370 27.86 -3.94 23.95
N VAL A 371 28.10 -3.01 24.88
CA VAL A 371 28.49 -1.63 24.55
C VAL A 371 29.74 -1.60 23.68
N ALA A 372 30.71 -2.48 23.94
CA ALA A 372 31.92 -2.61 23.13
C ALA A 372 31.59 -3.04 21.70
N ALA A 373 30.74 -4.06 21.52
CA ALA A 373 30.32 -4.54 20.20
C ALA A 373 29.57 -3.45 19.41
N SER A 374 28.70 -2.68 20.08
CA SER A 374 27.98 -1.54 19.49
C SER A 374 28.95 -0.47 18.95
N LYS A 375 29.98 -0.11 19.74
CA LYS A 375 31.05 0.80 19.31
C LYS A 375 31.86 0.23 18.14
N GLY A 376 32.28 -1.02 18.24
CA GLY A 376 33.02 -1.70 17.17
C GLY A 376 32.24 -1.73 15.86
N SER A 377 30.91 -1.91 15.90
CA SER A 377 30.07 -1.89 14.69
C SER A 377 30.07 -0.53 14.00
N LEU A 378 29.99 0.58 14.76
CA LEU A 378 30.06 1.94 14.20
C LEU A 378 31.43 2.30 13.62
N GLU A 379 32.49 1.70 14.16
CA GLU A 379 33.85 1.88 13.70
C GLU A 379 34.24 0.92 12.58
N LEU A 380 33.37 -0.01 12.18
CA LEU A 380 33.67 -1.00 11.14
C LEU A 380 34.09 -0.34 9.83
N GLY A 381 33.49 0.80 9.47
CA GLY A 381 33.86 1.59 8.30
C GLY A 381 35.32 2.04 8.29
N GLN A 382 35.99 2.10 9.45
CA GLN A 382 37.40 2.44 9.54
C GLN A 382 38.33 1.32 9.07
N ILE A 383 37.87 0.07 8.99
CA ILE A 383 38.69 -1.08 8.55
C ILE A 383 38.24 -1.66 7.21
N GLN A 384 37.02 -1.37 6.74
CA GLN A 384 36.50 -1.89 5.47
C GLN A 384 37.38 -1.48 4.28
N GLY A 385 37.81 -2.45 3.48
CA GLY A 385 38.50 -2.25 2.20
C GLY A 385 39.97 -1.83 2.27
N LYS A 386 40.50 -1.43 3.44
CA LYS A 386 41.88 -0.88 3.58
C LYS A 386 43.00 -1.81 3.11
N ARG A 387 42.79 -3.13 3.17
CA ARG A 387 43.76 -4.18 2.77
C ARG A 387 43.24 -5.05 1.63
N GLY A 388 42.24 -4.57 0.87
CA GLY A 388 41.48 -5.43 -0.05
C GLY A 388 40.61 -6.45 0.70
N ILE A 389 40.30 -6.19 1.97
CA ILE A 389 39.52 -7.08 2.83
C ILE A 389 38.27 -6.35 3.31
N TRP A 390 37.13 -6.96 3.10
CA TRP A 390 35.84 -6.52 3.60
C TRP A 390 35.31 -7.55 4.60
N PHE A 391 34.64 -7.06 5.63
CA PHE A 391 34.08 -7.87 6.69
C PHE A 391 32.56 -7.77 6.60
N CYS A 392 31.85 -8.90 6.56
CA CYS A 392 30.41 -8.85 6.81
C CYS A 392 30.21 -8.32 8.23
N GLY A 393 29.40 -7.27 8.38
CA GLY A 393 29.06 -6.69 9.68
C GLY A 393 28.61 -7.70 10.73
N TYR A 394 28.66 -7.28 11.99
CA TYR A 394 28.48 -8.16 13.14
C TYR A 394 27.13 -7.88 13.81
N ASP A 395 26.05 -8.15 13.07
CA ASP A 395 24.72 -8.00 13.63
C ASP A 395 24.18 -9.29 14.23
N PHE A 396 23.22 -9.10 15.12
CA PHE A 396 22.71 -10.10 16.02
C PHE A 396 21.58 -10.89 15.36
N HIS A 397 21.80 -12.19 15.18
CA HIS A 397 20.81 -13.16 14.69
C HIS A 397 20.35 -13.04 13.23
N GLU A 398 19.46 -12.10 12.89
CA GLU A 398 18.71 -12.14 11.61
C GLU A 398 19.20 -11.13 10.54
N ASP A 399 20.05 -10.18 10.92
CA ASP A 399 20.66 -9.15 10.04
C ASP A 399 21.91 -9.65 9.28
N GLU A 400 22.22 -10.96 9.33
CA GLU A 400 23.38 -11.56 8.63
C GLU A 400 23.40 -11.24 7.13
N LEU A 401 22.23 -11.09 6.52
CA LEU A 401 22.14 -10.84 5.08
C LEU A 401 22.46 -9.40 4.74
N LYS A 402 21.99 -8.45 5.56
CA LYS A 402 22.32 -7.04 5.41
C LYS A 402 23.83 -6.85 5.52
N ALA A 403 24.44 -7.47 6.52
CA ALA A 403 25.89 -7.52 6.67
C ALA A 403 26.61 -8.10 5.43
N GLY A 404 26.03 -9.13 4.79
CA GLY A 404 26.53 -9.68 3.52
C GLY A 404 26.41 -8.71 2.34
N MET A 405 25.27 -8.02 2.21
CA MET A 405 25.03 -7.03 1.15
C MET A 405 25.92 -5.80 1.29
N ASP A 406 26.11 -5.29 2.51
CA ASP A 406 26.93 -4.11 2.78
C ASP A 406 28.39 -4.36 2.41
N ALA A 407 28.94 -5.52 2.78
CA ALA A 407 30.30 -5.91 2.38
C ALA A 407 30.43 -6.04 0.84
N ALA A 408 29.41 -6.62 0.18
CA ALA A 408 29.39 -6.77 -1.27
C ALA A 408 29.26 -5.43 -2.02
N HIS A 409 28.47 -4.49 -1.52
CA HIS A 409 28.40 -3.15 -2.09
C HIS A 409 29.70 -2.36 -1.89
N GLY A 410 30.32 -2.51 -0.71
CA GLY A 410 31.62 -1.93 -0.41
C GLY A 410 32.71 -2.37 -1.39
N ILE A 411 32.81 -3.67 -1.70
CA ILE A 411 33.82 -4.16 -2.67
C ILE A 411 33.51 -3.74 -4.12
N LEU A 412 32.24 -3.54 -4.46
CA LEU A 412 31.82 -3.04 -5.77
C LEU A 412 31.99 -1.52 -5.94
N GLY A 413 32.54 -0.81 -4.94
CA GLY A 413 32.72 0.65 -4.97
C GLY A 413 31.40 1.42 -5.01
N ARG A 414 30.29 0.79 -4.64
CA ARG A 414 28.98 1.44 -4.51
C ARG A 414 28.89 1.93 -3.06
N HIS A 415 28.79 3.24 -2.87
CA HIS A 415 28.48 3.77 -1.55
C HIS A 415 27.10 3.25 -1.13
N SER A 416 27.07 2.31 -0.18
CA SER A 416 25.89 2.11 0.64
C SER A 416 25.81 3.31 1.57
N SER A 417 24.95 4.28 1.23
CA SER A 417 24.29 4.98 2.32
C SER A 417 23.64 3.87 3.15
N VAL A 418 23.96 3.78 4.44
CA VAL A 418 23.18 2.95 5.38
C VAL A 418 21.74 3.17 4.98
N VAL A 419 21.08 2.13 4.43
CA VAL A 419 19.66 2.19 4.16
C VAL A 419 19.06 2.18 5.56
N TYR A 420 18.97 3.38 6.13
CA TYR A 420 18.12 3.65 7.25
C TYR A 420 16.74 3.27 6.73
N SER A 421 16.22 2.15 7.26
CA SER A 421 14.81 1.82 7.10
C SER A 421 14.05 3.13 7.37
N PRO A 422 13.22 3.60 6.42
CA PRO A 422 12.63 4.92 6.50
C PRO A 422 11.98 5.11 7.87
N LYS A 423 11.97 6.34 8.38
CA LYS A 423 11.33 6.71 9.66
C LYS A 423 9.91 6.14 9.71
N HIS A 424 9.75 4.96 10.32
CA HIS A 424 8.46 4.33 10.46
C HIS A 424 7.95 4.64 11.86
N LEU A 425 7.44 5.86 12.04
CA LEU A 425 6.70 6.25 13.24
C LEU A 425 5.67 5.16 13.55
N SER A 426 5.74 4.57 14.73
CA SER A 426 4.75 3.59 15.19
C SER A 426 3.34 4.20 15.05
N PRO A 427 2.36 3.50 14.46
CA PRO A 427 1.05 4.10 14.21
C PRO A 427 0.43 4.44 15.56
N SER A 428 -0.17 5.61 15.68
CA SER A 428 -0.91 5.98 16.87
C SER A 428 -1.99 4.94 17.17
N PHE A 429 -2.42 4.85 18.43
CA PHE A 429 -3.53 3.98 18.82
C PHE A 429 -4.77 4.22 17.95
N MET A 430 -5.05 5.49 17.61
CA MET A 430 -6.16 5.87 16.73
C MET A 430 -5.99 5.37 15.30
N GLU A 431 -4.80 5.49 14.71
CA GLU A 431 -4.52 4.97 13.36
C GLU A 431 -4.65 3.44 13.30
N THR A 432 -4.19 2.76 14.35
CA THR A 432 -4.31 1.30 14.43
C THR A 432 -5.77 0.85 14.54
N MET A 433 -6.57 1.54 15.34
CA MET A 433 -8.01 1.27 15.44
C MET A 433 -8.74 1.55 14.12
N ALA A 434 -8.38 2.62 13.42
CA ALA A 434 -8.92 2.94 12.09
C ALA A 434 -8.54 1.86 11.06
N CYS A 435 -7.29 1.42 11.05
CA CYS A 435 -6.81 0.32 10.19
C CYS A 435 -7.61 -0.96 10.41
N LEU A 436 -7.75 -1.41 11.65
CA LEU A 436 -8.52 -2.61 12.00
C LEU A 436 -9.99 -2.47 11.62
N PHE A 437 -10.58 -1.29 11.82
CA PHE A 437 -11.96 -1.01 11.44
C PHE A 437 -12.17 -1.12 9.92
N VAL A 438 -11.32 -0.45 9.14
CA VAL A 438 -11.40 -0.47 7.67
C VAL A 438 -11.11 -1.87 7.14
N ALA A 439 -10.09 -2.56 7.65
CA ALA A 439 -9.79 -3.92 7.24
C ALA A 439 -10.97 -4.87 7.54
N LYS A 440 -11.57 -4.78 8.73
CA LYS A 440 -12.76 -5.57 9.07
C LYS A 440 -13.95 -5.25 8.17
N PHE A 441 -14.15 -3.99 7.82
CA PHE A 441 -15.18 -3.58 6.86
C PHE A 441 -14.96 -4.25 5.50
N PHE A 442 -13.78 -4.11 4.89
CA PHE A 442 -13.51 -4.70 3.58
C PHE A 442 -13.58 -6.23 3.60
N GLN A 443 -13.15 -6.87 4.69
CA GLN A 443 -13.27 -8.31 4.88
C GLN A 443 -14.72 -8.81 4.87
N GLN A 444 -15.66 -8.00 5.38
CA GLN A 444 -17.08 -8.34 5.40
C GLN A 444 -17.81 -7.90 4.13
N TYR A 445 -17.35 -6.82 3.51
CA TYR A 445 -18.00 -6.20 2.37
C TYR A 445 -17.67 -6.90 1.04
N VAL A 446 -16.42 -7.33 0.85
CA VAL A 446 -15.93 -7.93 -0.40
C VAL A 446 -16.34 -9.41 -0.48
N SER A 447 -17.50 -9.65 -1.07
CA SER A 447 -18.06 -10.97 -1.39
C SER A 447 -17.75 -11.45 -2.82
N ALA A 448 -17.37 -10.55 -3.73
CA ALA A 448 -16.91 -10.83 -5.10
C ALA A 448 -15.71 -9.97 -5.50
N GLY A 449 -14.80 -10.50 -6.32
CA GLY A 449 -13.56 -9.81 -6.72
C GLY A 449 -12.46 -9.86 -5.67
N CYS A 450 -11.35 -9.16 -5.93
CA CYS A 450 -10.20 -9.13 -5.03
C CYS A 450 -9.61 -7.72 -4.85
N ILE A 451 -9.53 -7.27 -3.61
CA ILE A 451 -8.86 -6.02 -3.22
C ILE A 451 -7.68 -6.37 -2.32
N ILE A 452 -6.50 -5.83 -2.63
CA ILE A 452 -5.29 -6.03 -1.84
C ILE A 452 -4.76 -4.67 -1.40
N PHE A 453 -4.50 -4.48 -0.10
CA PHE A 453 -3.75 -3.34 0.42
C PHE A 453 -2.33 -3.79 0.71
N LEU A 454 -1.36 -3.12 0.09
CA LEU A 454 0.06 -3.25 0.35
C LEU A 454 0.49 -2.04 1.18
N GLU A 455 0.67 -2.20 2.49
CA GLU A 455 1.22 -1.13 3.32
C GLU A 455 2.74 -1.05 3.14
N GLU A 456 3.31 0.16 3.20
CA GLU A 456 4.77 0.36 3.19
C GLU A 456 5.49 -0.37 4.32
N ARG A 457 4.78 -0.74 5.39
CA ARG A 457 5.30 -1.53 6.52
C ARG A 457 5.30 -3.04 6.25
N GLY A 458 5.12 -3.46 5.00
CA GLY A 458 5.12 -4.86 4.59
C GLY A 458 3.88 -5.67 5.02
N ARG A 459 2.90 -5.01 5.65
CA ARG A 459 1.61 -5.63 5.98
C ARG A 459 0.74 -5.69 4.73
N ILE A 460 0.21 -6.88 4.45
CA ILE A 460 -0.65 -7.12 3.30
C ILE A 460 -2.03 -7.52 3.80
N PHE A 461 -3.06 -6.74 3.41
CA PHE A 461 -4.44 -7.16 3.58
C PHE A 461 -4.97 -7.67 2.25
N THR A 462 -5.53 -8.88 2.23
CA THR A 462 -6.17 -9.45 1.04
C THR A 462 -7.63 -9.71 1.34
N PHE A 463 -8.52 -8.98 0.66
CA PHE A 463 -9.96 -9.14 0.71
C PHE A 463 -10.40 -9.81 -0.59
N LYS A 464 -10.66 -11.12 -0.53
CA LYS A 464 -10.99 -11.93 -1.71
C LYS A 464 -12.36 -12.57 -1.53
N GLY A 465 -13.25 -12.26 -2.47
CA GLY A 465 -14.55 -12.91 -2.63
C GLY A 465 -14.56 -13.93 -3.76
N ASN A 466 -15.77 -14.21 -4.27
CA ASN A 466 -15.96 -15.06 -5.44
C ASN A 466 -15.46 -14.36 -6.71
N MET A 467 -14.43 -14.94 -7.36
CA MET A 467 -13.81 -14.42 -8.58
C MET A 467 -14.58 -14.74 -9.86
N GLU A 468 -15.51 -15.69 -9.85
CA GLU A 468 -16.38 -15.97 -11.00
C GLU A 468 -17.45 -14.88 -11.15
N LYS A 469 -18.00 -14.38 -10.03
CA LYS A 469 -18.96 -13.27 -10.03
C LYS A 469 -18.33 -11.94 -10.41
N CYS A 470 -17.07 -11.73 -10.05
CA CYS A 470 -16.30 -10.55 -10.44
C CYS A 470 -14.83 -10.95 -10.60
N PRO A 471 -14.31 -11.05 -11.84
CA PRO A 471 -12.92 -11.48 -12.08
C PRO A 471 -11.90 -10.36 -11.82
N LEU A 472 -12.35 -9.18 -11.40
CA LEU A 472 -11.51 -8.01 -11.23
C LEU A 472 -10.65 -8.10 -9.95
N LYS A 473 -9.43 -7.60 -10.08
CA LYS A 473 -8.48 -7.43 -8.98
C LYS A 473 -8.01 -5.98 -8.95
N SER A 474 -7.92 -5.40 -7.75
CA SER A 474 -7.31 -4.10 -7.51
C SER A 474 -6.29 -4.19 -6.38
N VAL A 475 -5.09 -3.64 -6.60
CA VAL A 475 -3.98 -3.68 -5.62
C VAL A 475 -3.56 -2.24 -5.32
N LEU A 476 -3.85 -1.82 -4.10
CA LEU A 476 -3.54 -0.50 -3.57
C LEU A 476 -2.20 -0.56 -2.83
N LYS A 477 -1.37 0.46 -2.99
CA LYS A 477 -0.20 0.71 -2.15
C LYS A 477 -0.53 1.83 -1.19
N VAL A 478 -0.63 1.52 0.10
CA VAL A 478 -0.94 2.50 1.16
C VAL A 478 0.36 3.11 1.65
N HIS A 479 0.54 4.40 1.33
CA HIS A 479 1.72 5.19 1.66
C HIS A 479 1.60 5.85 3.04
N ASN A 480 0.38 6.23 3.42
CA ASN A 480 0.12 7.00 4.64
C ASN A 480 -1.01 6.36 5.48
N PRO A 481 -0.79 6.07 6.77
CA PRO A 481 -1.84 5.58 7.68
C PRO A 481 -3.10 6.46 7.77
N GLN A 482 -2.99 7.75 7.42
CA GLN A 482 -4.15 8.65 7.31
C GLN A 482 -5.23 8.14 6.33
N PHE A 483 -4.86 7.29 5.37
CA PHE A 483 -5.79 6.53 4.52
C PHE A 483 -6.93 5.91 5.34
N TYR A 484 -6.60 5.18 6.41
CA TYR A 484 -7.58 4.48 7.22
C TYR A 484 -8.46 5.44 8.02
N TRP A 485 -7.85 6.49 8.55
CA TRP A 485 -8.55 7.50 9.34
C TRP A 485 -9.59 8.24 8.49
N ARG A 486 -9.23 8.67 7.28
CA ARG A 486 -10.13 9.36 6.35
C ARG A 486 -11.31 8.49 5.96
N ILE A 487 -11.07 7.23 5.56
CA ILE A 487 -12.14 6.29 5.20
C ILE A 487 -13.07 6.04 6.39
N MET A 488 -12.53 5.82 7.59
CA MET A 488 -13.36 5.58 8.78
C MET A 488 -14.26 6.77 9.11
N LYS A 489 -13.77 8.01 8.94
CA LYS A 489 -14.49 9.23 9.32
C LYS A 489 -15.47 9.72 8.25
N GLU A 490 -15.08 9.63 6.98
CA GLU A 490 -15.75 10.29 5.86
C GLU A 490 -16.13 9.32 4.74
N ALA A 491 -16.01 8.00 4.96
CA ALA A 491 -16.51 6.96 4.08
C ALA A 491 -16.00 7.11 2.63
N ASP A 492 -16.90 7.32 1.68
CA ASP A 492 -16.63 7.48 0.25
C ASP A 492 -15.88 8.78 -0.06
N LEU A 493 -16.24 9.90 0.59
CA LEU A 493 -15.47 11.14 0.53
C LEU A 493 -14.10 10.96 1.17
N GLY A 494 -14.02 10.16 2.24
CA GLY A 494 -12.75 9.80 2.88
C GLY A 494 -11.80 9.03 1.96
N LEU A 495 -12.32 8.10 1.16
CA LEU A 495 -11.53 7.40 0.14
C LEU A 495 -11.05 8.36 -0.95
N ALA A 496 -11.92 9.26 -1.42
CA ALA A 496 -11.55 10.28 -2.41
C ALA A 496 -10.45 11.21 -1.87
N ASP A 497 -10.62 11.72 -0.65
CA ASP A 497 -9.62 12.56 0.00
C ASP A 497 -8.29 11.84 0.20
N ALA A 498 -8.31 10.57 0.59
CA ALA A 498 -7.09 9.79 0.74
C ALA A 498 -6.34 9.66 -0.59
N TYR A 499 -7.06 9.45 -1.69
CA TYR A 499 -6.45 9.38 -3.02
C TYR A 499 -5.92 10.75 -3.46
N ILE A 500 -6.71 11.82 -3.34
CA ILE A 500 -6.33 13.19 -3.71
C ILE A 500 -5.10 13.66 -2.93
N ASN A 501 -4.98 13.30 -1.65
CA ASN A 501 -3.81 13.65 -0.84
C ASN A 501 -2.60 12.74 -1.08
N GLY A 502 -2.72 11.69 -1.90
CA GLY A 502 -1.63 10.76 -2.19
C GLY A 502 -1.37 9.77 -1.06
N ASP A 503 -2.33 9.55 -0.16
CA ASP A 503 -2.19 8.61 0.97
C ASP A 503 -2.11 7.15 0.48
N PHE A 504 -2.58 6.87 -0.75
CA PHE A 504 -2.41 5.59 -1.41
C PHE A 504 -2.34 5.74 -2.94
N SER A 505 -1.76 4.76 -3.61
CA SER A 505 -1.71 4.63 -5.06
C SER A 505 -2.08 3.20 -5.49
N PHE A 506 -1.98 2.89 -6.79
CA PHE A 506 -2.26 1.55 -7.31
C PHE A 506 -1.03 0.95 -7.99
N VAL A 507 -0.89 -0.37 -7.89
CA VAL A 507 0.12 -1.13 -8.66
C VAL A 507 -0.16 -1.00 -10.15
N ASP A 508 -1.41 -1.22 -10.56
CA ASP A 508 -1.89 -0.95 -11.90
C ASP A 508 -2.34 0.51 -11.99
N LYS A 509 -1.52 1.35 -12.63
CA LYS A 509 -1.79 2.78 -12.80
C LYS A 509 -2.88 3.11 -13.81
N ASP A 510 -3.30 2.18 -14.67
CA ASP A 510 -4.32 2.45 -15.68
C ASP A 510 -5.71 2.00 -15.23
N LYS A 511 -5.80 0.79 -14.66
CA LYS A 511 -7.08 0.16 -14.31
C LYS A 511 -7.26 -0.07 -12.82
N GLY A 512 -6.26 0.18 -11.98
CA GLY A 512 -6.34 -0.11 -10.54
C GLY A 512 -7.52 0.57 -9.84
N LEU A 513 -7.66 1.89 -10.05
CA LEU A 513 -8.74 2.69 -9.47
C LEU A 513 -10.10 2.37 -10.10
N LEU A 514 -10.15 2.26 -11.43
CA LEU A 514 -11.34 1.82 -12.17
C LEU A 514 -11.86 0.44 -11.68
N ASN A 515 -10.96 -0.53 -11.51
CA ASN A 515 -11.29 -1.86 -11.02
C ASN A 515 -11.76 -1.81 -9.56
N LEU A 516 -11.15 -0.97 -8.73
CA LEU A 516 -11.60 -0.76 -7.36
C LEU A 516 -13.07 -0.36 -7.36
N PHE A 517 -13.47 0.70 -8.07
CA PHE A 517 -14.86 1.13 -8.11
C PHE A 517 -15.82 0.07 -8.65
N GLN A 518 -15.45 -0.63 -9.72
CA GLN A 518 -16.28 -1.71 -10.26
C GLN A 518 -16.50 -2.84 -9.24
N ILE A 519 -15.45 -3.26 -8.53
CA ILE A 519 -15.57 -4.26 -7.46
C ILE A 519 -16.52 -3.76 -6.37
N LEU A 520 -16.42 -2.48 -5.98
CA LEU A 520 -17.27 -1.90 -4.95
C LEU A 520 -18.74 -1.83 -5.37
N VAL A 521 -19.03 -1.45 -6.61
CA VAL A 521 -20.40 -1.43 -7.16
C VAL A 521 -21.01 -2.83 -7.14
N VAL A 522 -20.29 -3.84 -7.67
CA VAL A 522 -20.80 -5.22 -7.69
C VAL A 522 -21.08 -5.74 -6.29
N ASN A 523 -20.22 -5.45 -5.31
CA ASN A 523 -20.44 -5.86 -3.93
C ASN A 523 -21.61 -5.12 -3.26
N LYS A 524 -21.87 -3.86 -3.63
CA LYS A 524 -23.06 -3.12 -3.16
C LYS A 524 -24.34 -3.86 -3.58
N GLU A 525 -24.43 -4.25 -4.84
CA GLU A 525 -25.59 -4.96 -5.38
C GLU A 525 -25.79 -6.33 -4.72
N LEU A 526 -24.70 -7.11 -4.58
CA LEU A 526 -24.75 -8.42 -3.92
C LEU A 526 -25.18 -8.32 -2.45
N ASN A 527 -24.65 -7.35 -1.71
CA ASN A 527 -24.96 -7.16 -0.29
C ASN A 527 -26.39 -6.64 -0.08
N SER A 528 -26.90 -5.80 -0.98
CA SER A 528 -28.30 -5.36 -0.98
C SER A 528 -29.26 -6.51 -1.26
N ALA A 529 -28.95 -7.39 -2.22
CA ALA A 529 -29.76 -8.56 -2.54
C ALA A 529 -29.80 -9.59 -1.38
N ALA A 530 -28.67 -9.81 -0.71
CA ALA A 530 -28.57 -10.78 0.39
C ALA A 530 -29.29 -10.34 1.68
N SER A 531 -29.41 -9.03 1.92
CA SER A 531 -29.93 -8.51 3.21
C SER A 531 -31.45 -8.44 3.30
N GLY A 532 -32.20 -8.68 2.22
CA GLY A 532 -33.68 -8.68 2.18
C GLY A 532 -34.35 -7.39 2.68
N SER A 533 -33.60 -6.31 2.87
CA SER A 533 -34.01 -5.09 3.54
C SER A 533 -33.64 -3.86 2.69
N ASN A 534 -34.63 -3.06 2.33
CA ASN A 534 -34.53 -1.76 1.64
C ASN A 534 -33.88 -0.64 2.49
N LYS A 535 -33.00 -0.96 3.45
CA LYS A 535 -32.36 0.04 4.30
C LYS A 535 -31.21 0.73 3.58
N ARG A 536 -31.52 1.93 3.09
CA ARG A 536 -30.68 3.10 2.77
C ARG A 536 -29.26 3.02 3.37
N ARG A 537 -28.32 2.43 2.65
CA ARG A 537 -26.90 2.49 3.00
C ARG A 537 -26.08 2.80 1.76
N THR A 538 -25.40 3.94 1.78
CA THR A 538 -24.16 4.10 1.01
C THR A 538 -23.24 2.94 1.37
N TRP A 539 -22.44 2.46 0.42
CA TRP A 539 -21.57 1.29 0.59
C TRP A 539 -20.66 1.33 1.83
N LEU A 540 -20.40 2.51 2.38
CA LEU A 540 -19.58 2.75 3.58
C LEU A 540 -20.34 3.49 4.72
N SER A 541 -21.65 3.30 4.94
CA SER A 541 -22.30 3.84 6.15
C SER A 541 -22.33 2.83 7.32
N PRO A 542 -21.30 2.82 8.22
CA PRO A 542 -21.43 2.20 9.52
C PRO A 542 -22.34 3.04 10.43
N ALA A 543 -22.98 2.36 11.39
CA ALA A 543 -23.88 2.95 12.38
C ALA A 543 -23.12 3.75 13.47
N LEU A 544 -22.39 4.81 13.11
CA LEU A 544 -21.70 5.68 14.06
C LEU A 544 -22.07 7.16 13.88
N PHE A 545 -22.26 7.82 15.03
CA PHE A 545 -22.64 9.22 15.23
C PHE A 545 -21.70 10.26 14.56
N THR A 546 -20.51 9.86 14.10
CA THR A 546 -19.52 10.75 13.47
C THR A 546 -19.81 11.03 12.00
N ALA A 547 -20.35 10.05 11.26
CA ALA A 547 -20.79 10.23 9.87
C ALA A 547 -21.96 11.23 9.76
N SER A 548 -22.84 11.28 10.77
CA SER A 548 -23.95 12.23 10.85
C SER A 548 -23.54 13.70 11.01
N ILE A 549 -22.39 13.97 11.65
CA ILE A 549 -21.89 15.35 11.83
C ILE A 549 -21.19 15.83 10.56
N SER A 550 -20.36 14.97 9.93
CA SER A 550 -19.76 15.26 8.63
C SER A 550 -20.85 15.42 7.55
N SER A 551 -21.87 14.56 7.53
CA SER A 551 -22.98 14.67 6.57
C SER A 551 -23.78 15.96 6.74
N ALA A 552 -23.97 16.47 7.96
CA ALA A 552 -24.67 17.74 8.21
C ALA A 552 -23.91 18.95 7.66
N LYS A 553 -22.57 18.97 7.78
CA LYS A 553 -21.70 20.01 7.19
C LYS A 553 -21.83 20.05 5.67
N TYR A 554 -21.79 18.88 5.02
CA TYR A 554 -21.91 18.84 3.56
C TYR A 554 -23.35 19.12 3.11
N PHE A 555 -24.36 18.61 3.82
CA PHE A 555 -25.77 18.86 3.52
C PHE A 555 -26.13 20.36 3.54
N THR A 556 -25.71 21.09 4.58
CA THR A 556 -25.92 22.55 4.68
C THR A 556 -25.18 23.31 3.57
N LYS A 557 -23.95 22.91 3.23
CA LYS A 557 -23.18 23.46 2.11
C LYS A 557 -23.86 23.22 0.77
N HIS A 558 -24.54 22.08 0.57
CA HIS A 558 -25.27 21.77 -0.65
C HIS A 558 -26.59 22.54 -0.79
N LEU A 559 -27.31 22.79 0.31
CA LEU A 559 -28.50 23.66 0.28
C LEU A 559 -28.17 25.08 -0.19
N LEU A 560 -27.02 25.62 0.20
CA LEU A 560 -26.53 26.93 -0.26
C LEU A 560 -26.09 26.96 -1.74
N ARG A 561 -26.09 25.82 -2.43
CA ARG A 561 -25.67 25.66 -3.84
C ARG A 561 -26.83 25.34 -4.78
N GLN A 562 -28.09 25.54 -4.38
CA GLN A 562 -29.26 25.35 -5.25
C GLN A 562 -29.24 26.25 -6.51
N ASN A 563 -29.73 25.76 -7.64
CA ASN A 563 -29.60 26.41 -8.96
C ASN A 563 -30.69 27.47 -9.27
N THR A 564 -30.88 28.45 -8.37
CA THR A 564 -31.58 29.69 -8.72
C THR A 564 -30.86 30.41 -9.88
N VAL A 565 -31.51 31.33 -10.60
CA VAL A 565 -30.90 31.99 -11.80
C VAL A 565 -29.51 32.58 -11.50
N THR A 566 -29.36 33.32 -10.41
CA THR A 566 -28.08 33.92 -10.02
C THR A 566 -27.05 32.89 -9.53
N GLN A 567 -27.49 31.83 -8.85
CA GLN A 567 -26.59 30.80 -8.30
C GLN A 567 -26.17 29.77 -9.36
N ALA A 568 -27.01 29.46 -10.34
CA ALA A 568 -26.71 28.59 -11.46
C ALA A 568 -25.47 29.10 -12.22
N ARG A 569 -25.42 30.40 -12.55
CA ARG A 569 -24.24 31.02 -13.16
C ARG A 569 -22.98 30.82 -12.31
N ARG A 570 -23.05 31.01 -10.99
CA ARG A 570 -21.91 30.83 -10.06
C ARG A 570 -21.46 29.37 -9.97
N ASN A 571 -22.37 28.42 -10.08
CA ASN A 571 -22.06 26.99 -10.04
C ASN A 571 -21.37 26.56 -11.34
N ILE A 572 -21.89 27.00 -12.50
CA ILE A 572 -21.30 26.74 -13.83
C ILE A 572 -19.92 27.39 -13.95
N SER A 573 -19.77 28.66 -13.58
CA SER A 573 -18.50 29.39 -13.70
C SER A 573 -17.36 28.72 -12.91
N ARG A 574 -17.62 28.18 -11.73
CA ARG A 574 -16.60 27.50 -10.91
C ARG A 574 -15.93 26.31 -11.61
N HIS A 575 -16.65 25.59 -12.45
CA HIS A 575 -16.11 24.44 -13.18
C HIS A 575 -15.56 24.86 -14.54
N TYR A 576 -16.35 25.59 -15.32
CA TYR A 576 -16.00 25.90 -16.71
C TYR A 576 -15.03 27.06 -16.87
N ASP A 577 -14.85 27.88 -15.83
CA ASP A 577 -13.87 28.97 -15.85
C ASP A 577 -12.47 28.54 -15.37
N LEU A 578 -12.23 27.23 -15.15
CA LEU A 578 -10.87 26.69 -14.93
C LEU A 578 -9.91 27.02 -16.10
N GLY A 579 -10.46 27.28 -17.30
CA GLY A 579 -9.74 27.81 -18.45
C GLY A 579 -9.78 26.88 -19.65
N ASN A 580 -9.99 27.44 -20.85
CA ASN A 580 -10.08 26.66 -22.09
C ASN A 580 -8.78 25.91 -22.40
N GLU A 581 -7.63 26.48 -22.03
CA GLU A 581 -6.31 25.86 -22.17
C GLU A 581 -6.24 24.49 -21.49
N LEU A 582 -6.81 24.35 -20.30
CA LEU A 582 -6.90 23.08 -19.59
C LEU A 582 -7.77 22.07 -20.34
N PHE A 583 -9.00 22.47 -20.72
CA PHE A 583 -9.95 21.59 -21.39
C PHE A 583 -9.41 21.09 -22.75
N THR A 584 -8.68 21.93 -23.49
CA THR A 584 -8.05 21.55 -24.77
C THR A 584 -7.03 20.41 -24.62
N LEU A 585 -6.42 20.23 -23.43
CA LEU A 585 -5.46 19.17 -23.21
C LEU A 585 -6.07 17.77 -23.20
N TYR A 586 -7.39 17.64 -23.05
CA TYR A 586 -8.01 16.30 -22.96
C TYR A 586 -9.32 16.11 -23.75
N LEU A 587 -10.03 17.16 -24.15
CA LEU A 587 -11.29 17.04 -24.89
C LEU A 587 -11.13 16.73 -26.39
N GLY A 588 -9.93 16.85 -26.93
CA GLY A 588 -9.69 16.71 -28.37
C GLY A 588 -10.04 17.96 -29.18
N GLU A 589 -10.05 17.82 -30.50
CA GLU A 589 -10.25 18.94 -31.43
C GLU A 589 -11.65 19.54 -31.35
N THR A 590 -12.65 18.71 -31.05
CA THR A 590 -14.05 19.14 -31.02
C THR A 590 -14.39 19.96 -29.77
N MET A 591 -13.54 19.96 -28.74
CA MET A 591 -13.79 20.64 -27.46
C MET A 591 -15.15 20.30 -26.83
N GLN A 592 -15.59 19.04 -26.96
CA GLN A 592 -16.89 18.60 -26.43
C GLN A 592 -16.69 17.91 -25.09
N TYR A 593 -17.23 18.51 -24.03
CA TYR A 593 -17.26 17.93 -22.70
C TYR A 593 -18.59 17.22 -22.44
N SER A 594 -18.90 16.27 -23.31
CA SER A 594 -20.08 15.42 -23.26
C SER A 594 -19.73 14.05 -23.85
N SER A 595 -20.58 13.04 -23.68
CA SER A 595 -20.39 11.71 -24.27
C SER A 595 -20.23 11.79 -25.79
N GLY A 596 -19.26 11.08 -26.38
CA GLY A 596 -19.24 10.76 -27.81
C GLY A 596 -20.11 9.53 -28.13
N VAL A 597 -20.28 9.18 -29.41
CA VAL A 597 -20.98 7.94 -29.83
C VAL A 597 -20.01 6.99 -30.52
N PHE A 598 -19.64 5.90 -29.83
CA PHE A 598 -18.70 4.88 -30.31
C PHE A 598 -19.45 3.71 -30.94
N LYS A 599 -18.94 3.16 -32.05
CA LYS A 599 -19.46 1.93 -32.67
C LYS A 599 -18.78 0.68 -32.10
N THR A 600 -17.45 0.71 -31.97
CA THR A 600 -16.65 -0.44 -31.53
C THR A 600 -15.89 -0.18 -30.23
N GLY A 601 -15.82 1.08 -29.77
CA GLY A 601 -15.11 1.48 -28.55
C GLY A 601 -13.59 1.68 -28.69
N GLU A 602 -13.02 1.32 -29.85
CA GLU A 602 -11.58 1.45 -30.16
C GLU A 602 -11.26 2.69 -31.01
N GLU A 603 -12.30 3.39 -31.45
CA GLU A 603 -12.18 4.56 -32.33
C GLU A 603 -11.54 5.75 -31.61
N HIS A 604 -11.00 6.70 -32.38
CA HIS A 604 -10.51 7.97 -31.82
C HIS A 604 -11.66 8.80 -31.25
N LEU A 605 -11.40 9.56 -30.17
CA LEU A 605 -12.41 10.40 -29.50
C LEU A 605 -13.13 11.34 -30.47
N ASP A 606 -12.39 12.05 -31.32
CA ASP A 606 -12.99 13.01 -32.26
C ASP A 606 -13.93 12.37 -33.29
N VAL A 607 -13.66 11.11 -33.69
CA VAL A 607 -14.55 10.36 -34.58
C VAL A 607 -15.89 10.11 -33.90
N ALA A 608 -15.85 9.68 -32.63
CA ALA A 608 -17.06 9.44 -31.84
C ALA A 608 -17.82 10.75 -31.56
N GLN A 609 -17.13 11.86 -31.32
CA GLN A 609 -17.74 13.17 -31.11
C GLN A 609 -18.41 13.71 -32.38
N ARG A 610 -17.76 13.62 -33.54
CA ARG A 610 -18.36 14.00 -34.84
C ARG A 610 -19.56 13.12 -35.20
N ARG A 611 -19.52 11.85 -34.82
CA ARG A 611 -20.67 10.94 -34.98
C ARG A 611 -21.86 11.36 -34.11
N LYS A 612 -21.61 11.69 -32.84
CA LYS A 612 -22.65 12.24 -31.96
C LYS A 612 -23.29 13.49 -32.55
N ILE A 613 -22.48 14.44 -33.05
CA ILE A 613 -22.99 15.65 -33.72
C ILE A 613 -23.90 15.26 -34.90
N SER A 614 -23.45 14.33 -35.74
CA SER A 614 -24.23 13.89 -36.91
C SER A 614 -25.57 13.26 -36.49
N SER A 615 -25.54 12.39 -35.47
CA SER A 615 -26.74 11.79 -34.88
C SER A 615 -27.73 12.84 -34.35
N LEU A 616 -27.24 13.87 -33.65
CA LEU A 616 -28.09 14.96 -33.15
C LEU A 616 -28.73 15.77 -34.29
N ILE A 617 -27.97 16.05 -35.36
CA ILE A 617 -28.48 16.78 -36.54
C ILE A 617 -29.55 15.95 -37.27
N GLU A 618 -29.34 14.64 -37.38
CA GLU A 618 -30.30 13.71 -38.00
C GLU A 618 -31.60 13.62 -37.17
N LYS A 619 -31.48 13.43 -35.85
CA LYS A 619 -32.63 13.36 -34.94
C LYS A 619 -33.45 14.66 -34.90
N THR A 620 -32.79 15.80 -34.99
CA THR A 620 -33.47 17.11 -35.00
C THR A 620 -34.14 17.45 -36.32
N ARG A 621 -33.84 16.74 -37.43
CA ARG A 621 -34.44 17.00 -38.75
C ARG A 621 -34.40 18.50 -39.11
N ILE A 622 -33.21 19.10 -39.03
CA ILE A 622 -33.01 20.53 -39.29
C ILE A 622 -33.00 20.80 -40.79
N GLU A 623 -33.67 21.86 -41.22
CA GLU A 623 -33.77 22.31 -42.60
C GLU A 623 -33.35 23.78 -42.67
N LYS A 624 -33.08 24.28 -43.88
CA LYS A 624 -32.49 25.60 -44.11
C LYS A 624 -33.32 26.76 -43.56
N TRP A 625 -34.64 26.63 -43.52
CA TRP A 625 -35.56 27.69 -43.05
C TRP A 625 -35.83 27.63 -41.54
N HIS A 626 -35.34 26.60 -40.84
CA HIS A 626 -35.56 26.49 -39.40
C HIS A 626 -34.70 27.48 -38.61
N GLU A 627 -35.26 27.97 -37.51
CA GLU A 627 -34.53 28.60 -36.41
C GLU A 627 -34.29 27.58 -35.31
N VAL A 628 -33.02 27.37 -34.97
CA VAL A 628 -32.60 26.39 -33.96
C VAL A 628 -32.15 27.09 -32.70
N LEU A 629 -32.63 26.63 -31.54
CA LEU A 629 -32.12 27.02 -30.22
C LEU A 629 -31.27 25.90 -29.63
N ASP A 630 -30.06 26.23 -29.18
CA ASP A 630 -29.19 25.32 -28.44
C ASP A 630 -29.00 25.83 -27.01
N ILE A 631 -29.57 25.08 -26.07
CA ILE A 631 -29.58 25.40 -24.65
C ILE A 631 -28.34 24.76 -24.00
N GLY A 632 -27.31 25.57 -23.77
CA GLY A 632 -26.01 25.09 -23.29
C GLY A 632 -25.06 24.81 -24.45
N CYS A 633 -24.83 25.81 -25.31
CA CYS A 633 -24.17 25.62 -26.60
C CYS A 633 -22.68 25.25 -26.59
N GLY A 634 -22.10 25.09 -25.40
CA GLY A 634 -20.71 24.73 -25.22
C GLY A 634 -19.79 25.63 -26.05
N TRP A 635 -18.74 25.05 -26.64
CA TRP A 635 -17.68 25.82 -27.32
C TRP A 635 -18.06 26.09 -28.80
N GLY A 636 -19.36 26.00 -29.14
CA GLY A 636 -19.92 26.40 -30.42
C GLY A 636 -19.74 25.40 -31.57
N ILE A 637 -19.07 24.26 -31.36
CA ILE A 637 -18.82 23.30 -32.46
C ILE A 637 -20.11 22.74 -33.07
N LEU A 638 -21.15 22.51 -32.26
CA LEU A 638 -22.44 22.05 -32.76
C LEU A 638 -23.11 23.09 -33.65
N ALA A 639 -23.11 24.37 -33.22
CA ALA A 639 -23.62 25.48 -33.99
C ALA A 639 -22.95 25.58 -35.36
N ILE A 640 -21.62 25.47 -35.38
CA ILE A 640 -20.82 25.50 -36.61
C ILE A 640 -21.19 24.34 -37.54
N GLU A 641 -21.23 23.11 -37.03
CA GLU A 641 -21.53 21.92 -37.83
C GLU A 641 -22.98 21.91 -38.35
N VAL A 642 -23.95 22.32 -37.53
CA VAL A 642 -25.36 22.45 -37.92
C VAL A 642 -25.49 23.43 -39.09
N VAL A 643 -25.00 24.67 -38.92
CA VAL A 643 -25.15 25.72 -39.94
C VAL A 643 -24.36 25.41 -41.20
N LYS A 644 -23.17 24.80 -41.11
CA LYS A 644 -22.42 24.35 -42.29
C LYS A 644 -23.19 23.34 -43.13
N ARG A 645 -23.95 22.44 -42.51
CA ARG A 645 -24.67 21.38 -43.22
C ARG A 645 -26.03 21.83 -43.74
N THR A 646 -26.74 22.67 -43.00
CA THR A 646 -28.14 23.01 -43.31
C THR A 646 -28.34 24.43 -43.80
N GLY A 647 -27.45 25.36 -43.45
CA GLY A 647 -27.60 26.78 -43.72
C GLY A 647 -28.69 27.47 -42.89
N CYS A 648 -29.18 26.83 -41.82
CA CYS A 648 -30.25 27.36 -40.97
C CYS A 648 -29.81 28.56 -40.11
N LYS A 649 -30.76 29.19 -39.41
CA LYS A 649 -30.45 30.16 -38.35
C LYS A 649 -30.27 29.44 -37.03
N TYR A 650 -29.29 29.87 -36.24
CA TYR A 650 -28.91 29.19 -35.01
C TYR A 650 -28.70 30.18 -33.87
N THR A 651 -29.33 29.93 -32.73
CA THR A 651 -29.12 30.68 -31.48
C THR A 651 -28.60 29.74 -30.41
N GLY A 652 -27.37 29.94 -29.96
CA GLY A 652 -26.79 29.21 -28.83
C GLY A 652 -26.74 30.06 -27.57
N ILE A 653 -27.12 29.49 -26.43
CA ILE A 653 -27.02 30.17 -25.13
C ILE A 653 -26.07 29.43 -24.19
N THR A 654 -25.29 30.16 -23.41
CA THR A 654 -24.44 29.63 -22.34
C THR A 654 -24.45 30.56 -21.11
N LEU A 655 -24.06 30.03 -19.95
CA LEU A 655 -23.86 30.78 -18.71
C LEU A 655 -22.38 31.09 -18.41
N SER A 656 -21.43 30.56 -19.21
CA SER A 656 -20.01 30.84 -19.00
C SER A 656 -19.46 31.82 -20.05
N GLU A 657 -18.80 32.86 -19.55
CA GLU A 657 -18.13 33.88 -20.36
C GLU A 657 -16.97 33.30 -21.17
N LYS A 658 -16.20 32.37 -20.59
CA LYS A 658 -15.06 31.74 -21.28
C LYS A 658 -15.51 30.84 -22.43
N GLN A 659 -16.62 30.14 -22.27
CA GLN A 659 -17.24 29.33 -23.32
C GLN A 659 -17.74 30.18 -24.46
N LEU A 660 -18.51 31.23 -24.13
CA LEU A 660 -19.05 32.16 -25.11
C LEU A 660 -17.93 32.77 -25.94
N LYS A 661 -16.90 33.29 -25.28
CA LYS A 661 -15.78 33.93 -25.97
C LYS A 661 -15.08 32.99 -26.96
N TYR A 662 -14.83 31.75 -26.54
CA TYR A 662 -14.23 30.73 -27.41
C TYR A 662 -15.13 30.39 -28.60
N ALA A 663 -16.43 30.21 -28.35
CA ALA A 663 -17.41 29.88 -29.37
C ALA A 663 -17.55 31.02 -30.41
N GLU A 664 -17.58 32.27 -29.97
CA GLU A 664 -17.59 33.44 -30.86
C GLU A 664 -16.36 33.49 -31.75
N ASP A 665 -15.17 33.28 -31.19
CA ASP A 665 -13.92 33.27 -31.96
C ASP A 665 -13.94 32.13 -33.00
N LYS A 666 -14.43 30.94 -32.66
CA LYS A 666 -14.57 29.81 -33.60
C LYS A 666 -15.63 30.04 -34.69
N VAL A 667 -16.75 30.66 -34.34
CA VAL A 667 -17.80 31.02 -35.31
C VAL A 667 -17.28 32.05 -36.31
N LYS A 668 -16.50 33.02 -35.83
CA LYS A 668 -15.84 34.02 -36.66
C LYS A 668 -14.78 33.42 -37.57
N GLU A 669 -13.92 32.55 -37.05
CA GLU A 669 -12.95 31.79 -37.85
C GLU A 669 -13.62 30.98 -38.96
N ALA A 670 -14.83 30.45 -38.70
CA ALA A 670 -15.62 29.71 -39.69
C ALA A 670 -16.40 30.59 -40.67
N GLY A 671 -16.46 31.91 -40.47
CA GLY A 671 -17.19 32.86 -41.31
C GLY A 671 -18.72 32.74 -41.21
N LEU A 672 -19.26 32.31 -40.07
CA LEU A 672 -20.69 31.97 -39.90
C LEU A 672 -21.47 32.95 -39.01
N GLU A 673 -20.89 34.09 -38.66
CA GLU A 673 -21.49 35.12 -37.78
C GLU A 673 -22.85 35.63 -38.29
N GLY A 674 -23.12 35.57 -39.60
CA GLY A 674 -24.41 35.98 -40.18
C GLY A 674 -25.57 35.00 -39.89
N ASN A 675 -25.27 33.75 -39.53
CA ASN A 675 -26.26 32.70 -39.29
C ASN A 675 -26.26 32.16 -37.86
N ILE A 676 -25.17 32.37 -37.10
CA ILE A 676 -25.04 31.92 -35.71
C ILE A 676 -25.04 33.12 -34.76
N LYS A 677 -25.99 33.13 -33.83
CA LYS A 677 -26.08 34.08 -32.73
C LYS A 677 -25.74 33.37 -31.42
N LEU A 678 -24.78 33.88 -30.66
CA LEU A 678 -24.41 33.33 -29.36
C LEU A 678 -24.73 34.34 -28.25
N LEU A 679 -25.24 33.85 -27.12
CA LEU A 679 -25.75 34.70 -26.03
C LEU A 679 -25.30 34.19 -24.66
N LEU A 680 -24.85 35.13 -23.82
CA LEU A 680 -24.64 34.88 -22.39
C LEU A 680 -25.97 35.03 -21.65
N CYS A 681 -26.78 33.97 -21.61
CA CYS A 681 -28.16 34.04 -21.17
C CYS A 681 -28.58 32.75 -20.48
N ASP A 682 -29.35 32.88 -19.39
CA ASP A 682 -30.08 31.75 -18.81
C ASP A 682 -31.33 31.47 -19.66
N TYR A 683 -31.64 30.20 -19.94
CA TYR A 683 -32.80 29.82 -20.74
C TYR A 683 -34.13 30.37 -20.17
N ARG A 684 -34.20 30.55 -18.84
CA ARG A 684 -35.38 31.13 -18.13
C ARG A 684 -35.60 32.62 -18.44
N GLN A 685 -34.59 33.29 -19.00
CA GLN A 685 -34.63 34.72 -19.30
C GLN A 685 -34.88 35.01 -20.79
N LEU A 686 -34.99 33.98 -21.64
CA LEU A 686 -35.31 34.17 -23.04
C LEU A 686 -36.72 34.78 -23.19
N PRO A 687 -36.91 35.80 -24.04
CA PRO A 687 -38.23 36.37 -24.28
C PRO A 687 -39.18 35.31 -24.83
N LYS A 688 -40.35 35.17 -24.20
CA LYS A 688 -41.38 34.21 -24.62
C LYS A 688 -42.01 34.54 -25.98
N THR A 689 -41.74 35.72 -26.50
CA THR A 689 -42.08 36.12 -27.86
C THR A 689 -41.21 35.45 -28.92
N ASN A 690 -40.05 34.91 -28.54
CA ASN A 690 -39.18 34.17 -29.44
C ASN A 690 -39.69 32.73 -29.54
N GLN A 691 -39.84 32.22 -30.76
CA GLN A 691 -40.18 30.81 -31.00
C GLN A 691 -39.21 30.19 -32.00
N TYR A 692 -38.79 28.97 -31.71
CA TYR A 692 -37.81 28.21 -32.49
C TYR A 692 -38.45 26.96 -33.08
N ASP A 693 -38.02 26.57 -34.28
CA ASP A 693 -38.51 25.36 -34.95
C ASP A 693 -37.91 24.10 -34.32
N ARG A 694 -36.69 24.21 -33.79
CA ARG A 694 -35.93 23.11 -33.18
C ARG A 694 -35.23 23.56 -31.91
N ILE A 695 -35.24 22.70 -30.89
CA ILE A 695 -34.45 22.89 -29.67
C ILE A 695 -33.48 21.72 -29.51
N ILE A 696 -32.24 22.00 -29.16
CA ILE A 696 -31.24 21.02 -28.75
C ILE A 696 -30.78 21.38 -27.33
N SER A 697 -30.59 20.37 -26.49
CA SER A 697 -29.93 20.51 -25.19
C SER A 697 -29.10 19.27 -24.91
N ILE A 698 -27.81 19.44 -24.60
CA ILE A 698 -26.87 18.34 -24.38
C ILE A 698 -26.28 18.48 -22.98
N GLU A 699 -26.57 17.51 -22.13
CA GLU A 699 -26.01 17.36 -20.78
C GLU A 699 -26.09 18.65 -19.94
N MET A 700 -27.21 19.38 -20.12
CA MET A 700 -27.51 20.62 -19.39
C MET A 700 -28.36 20.36 -18.15
N VAL A 701 -29.30 19.42 -18.22
CA VAL A 701 -30.33 19.20 -17.19
C VAL A 701 -29.79 18.72 -15.86
N GLU A 702 -28.58 18.15 -15.87
CA GLU A 702 -27.75 17.76 -14.73
C GLU A 702 -27.41 18.96 -13.83
N HIS A 703 -27.46 20.17 -14.39
CA HIS A 703 -27.23 21.44 -13.70
C HIS A 703 -28.51 22.21 -13.36
N VAL A 704 -29.70 21.68 -13.70
CA VAL A 704 -30.98 22.34 -13.41
C VAL A 704 -31.38 22.11 -11.96
N GLY A 705 -31.21 20.88 -11.46
CA GLY A 705 -31.68 20.49 -10.12
C GLY A 705 -33.16 20.08 -10.09
N LYS A 706 -33.53 19.32 -9.06
CA LYS A 706 -34.85 18.67 -8.98
C LYS A 706 -36.00 19.67 -8.92
N GLU A 707 -35.80 20.76 -8.18
CA GLU A 707 -36.81 21.77 -7.90
C GLU A 707 -37.19 22.58 -9.15
N TYR A 708 -36.34 22.57 -10.18
CA TYR A 708 -36.47 23.42 -11.37
C TYR A 708 -36.69 22.62 -12.67
N ILE A 709 -36.73 21.29 -12.61
CA ILE A 709 -36.80 20.45 -13.80
C ILE A 709 -38.13 20.60 -14.55
N GLU A 710 -39.26 20.79 -13.85
CA GLU A 710 -40.55 21.10 -14.48
C GLU A 710 -40.51 22.46 -15.17
N GLU A 711 -39.91 23.48 -14.56
CA GLU A 711 -39.76 24.80 -15.18
C GLU A 711 -38.87 24.73 -16.42
N PHE A 712 -37.83 23.89 -16.42
CA PHE A 712 -37.02 23.65 -17.62
C PHE A 712 -37.87 23.16 -18.80
N TYR A 713 -38.68 22.12 -18.61
CA TYR A 713 -39.56 21.62 -19.68
C TYR A 713 -40.62 22.65 -20.09
N ARG A 714 -41.19 23.39 -19.14
CA ARG A 714 -42.14 24.48 -19.41
C ARG A 714 -41.53 25.60 -20.24
N CYS A 715 -40.29 25.98 -19.97
CA CYS A 715 -39.58 26.96 -20.80
C CYS A 715 -39.33 26.43 -22.22
N CYS A 716 -38.91 25.17 -22.36
CA CYS A 716 -38.70 24.57 -23.67
C CYS A 716 -40.00 24.53 -24.49
N ASP A 717 -41.13 24.15 -23.86
CA ASP A 717 -42.45 24.11 -24.50
C ASP A 717 -42.89 25.49 -24.99
N GLN A 718 -42.68 26.54 -24.19
CA GLN A 718 -43.02 27.92 -24.56
C GLN A 718 -42.16 28.49 -25.69
N LEU A 719 -40.91 28.03 -25.79
CA LEU A 719 -39.94 28.48 -26.80
C LEU A 719 -40.03 27.67 -28.10
N LEU A 720 -40.69 26.51 -28.10
CA LEU A 720 -40.83 25.66 -29.27
C LEU A 720 -42.07 26.08 -30.07
N LYS A 721 -41.93 26.23 -31.39
CA LYS A 721 -43.08 26.39 -32.28
C LYS A 721 -43.96 25.15 -32.23
N LYS A 722 -45.24 25.33 -32.59
CA LYS A 722 -46.14 24.20 -32.81
C LYS A 722 -45.53 23.23 -33.82
N ASP A 723 -45.61 21.93 -33.52
CA ASP A 723 -45.04 20.84 -34.33
C ASP A 723 -43.50 20.88 -34.46
N GLY A 724 -42.81 21.66 -33.61
CA GLY A 724 -41.36 21.68 -33.51
C GLY A 724 -40.80 20.41 -32.86
N LEU A 725 -39.49 20.17 -33.01
CA LEU A 725 -38.79 19.05 -32.38
C LEU A 725 -37.81 19.53 -31.32
N PHE A 726 -37.81 18.85 -30.18
CA PHE A 726 -36.86 19.03 -29.10
C PHE A 726 -36.04 17.75 -28.95
N VAL A 727 -34.72 17.86 -29.07
CA VAL A 727 -33.78 16.76 -28.82
C VAL A 727 -33.00 17.04 -27.53
N LEU A 728 -33.02 16.06 -26.63
CA LEU A 728 -32.39 16.14 -25.32
C LEU A 728 -31.41 14.98 -25.15
N GLN A 729 -30.15 15.31 -24.85
CA GLN A 729 -29.16 14.35 -24.34
C GLN A 729 -28.91 14.61 -22.87
N PHE A 730 -28.93 13.57 -22.03
CA PHE A 730 -28.78 13.72 -20.58
C PHE A 730 -28.34 12.45 -19.86
N ILE A 731 -27.50 12.64 -18.85
CA ILE A 731 -27.05 11.60 -17.91
C ILE A 731 -28.15 11.35 -16.87
N THR A 732 -28.38 10.08 -16.58
CA THR A 732 -29.34 9.64 -15.57
C THR A 732 -28.80 8.51 -14.70
N LEU A 733 -29.55 8.19 -13.65
CA LEU A 733 -29.28 7.13 -12.68
C LEU A 733 -30.49 6.20 -12.59
N PRO A 734 -30.28 4.92 -12.24
CA PRO A 734 -31.35 4.04 -11.76
C PRO A 734 -32.14 4.69 -10.60
N GLU A 735 -33.43 4.36 -10.51
CA GLU A 735 -34.39 5.01 -9.61
C GLU A 735 -33.98 4.95 -8.13
N GLU A 736 -33.49 3.80 -7.64
CA GLU A 736 -33.04 3.67 -6.25
C GLU A 736 -31.80 4.54 -5.97
N LEU A 737 -30.85 4.58 -6.92
CA LEU A 737 -29.62 5.35 -6.79
C LEU A 737 -29.87 6.85 -6.85
N SER A 738 -30.81 7.31 -7.71
CA SER A 738 -31.22 8.71 -7.77
C SER A 738 -31.73 9.23 -6.43
N LYS A 739 -32.53 8.43 -5.72
CA LYS A 739 -33.04 8.78 -4.37
C LYS A 739 -31.92 8.89 -3.34
N GLU A 740 -30.92 8.01 -3.42
CA GLU A 740 -29.73 8.05 -2.55
C GLU A 740 -28.88 9.29 -2.84
N VAL A 741 -28.55 9.56 -4.10
CA VAL A 741 -27.72 10.70 -4.52
C VAL A 741 -28.37 12.03 -4.18
N GLN A 742 -29.70 12.13 -4.18
CA GLN A 742 -30.41 13.34 -3.71
C GLN A 742 -30.17 13.63 -2.22
N GLN A 743 -29.93 12.61 -1.40
CA GLN A 743 -29.83 12.72 0.05
C GLN A 743 -28.39 12.77 0.57
N THR A 744 -27.40 12.48 -0.29
CA THR A 744 -25.99 12.37 0.11
C THR A 744 -25.12 13.45 -0.53
N ALA A 745 -24.04 13.78 0.20
CA ALA A 745 -22.91 14.52 -0.32
C ALA A 745 -21.93 13.53 -0.94
N GLY A 746 -21.82 13.53 -2.27
CA GLY A 746 -20.93 12.64 -3.00
C GLY A 746 -19.74 13.38 -3.61
N PHE A 747 -18.70 12.64 -3.98
CA PHE A 747 -17.48 13.16 -4.61
C PHE A 747 -17.76 14.17 -5.73
N ILE A 748 -18.66 13.84 -6.66
CA ILE A 748 -18.99 14.70 -7.80
C ILE A 748 -19.50 16.07 -7.34
N LYS A 749 -20.42 16.14 -6.38
CA LYS A 749 -21.00 17.41 -5.90
C LYS A 749 -20.00 18.26 -5.11
N GLU A 750 -18.99 17.63 -4.52
CA GLU A 750 -18.04 18.33 -3.67
C GLU A 750 -16.81 18.83 -4.46
N TYR A 751 -16.27 18.01 -5.36
CA TYR A 751 -15.01 18.32 -6.06
C TYR A 751 -15.18 18.74 -7.51
N ILE A 752 -16.22 18.26 -8.23
CA ILE A 752 -16.30 18.42 -9.69
C ILE A 752 -17.44 19.37 -10.10
N PHE A 753 -18.69 19.03 -9.77
CA PHE A 753 -19.89 19.77 -10.17
C PHE A 753 -20.71 20.23 -8.94
N PRO A 754 -20.31 21.33 -8.27
CA PRO A 754 -21.10 21.92 -7.20
C PRO A 754 -22.51 22.30 -7.68
N GLY A 755 -23.54 21.76 -7.01
CA GLY A 755 -24.94 22.01 -7.38
C GLY A 755 -25.48 21.11 -8.48
N GLY A 756 -24.65 20.25 -9.08
CA GLY A 756 -25.10 19.22 -10.02
C GLY A 756 -25.96 18.15 -9.33
N LEU A 757 -27.00 17.71 -10.01
CA LEU A 757 -27.88 16.63 -9.54
C LEU A 757 -28.40 15.82 -10.73
N LEU A 758 -28.05 14.54 -10.73
CA LEU A 758 -28.61 13.58 -11.67
C LEU A 758 -29.97 13.10 -11.18
N LEU A 759 -30.97 13.15 -12.05
CA LEU A 759 -32.31 12.63 -11.78
C LEU A 759 -32.50 11.28 -12.49
N SER A 760 -33.52 10.52 -12.08
CA SER A 760 -33.86 9.28 -12.77
C SER A 760 -34.61 9.58 -14.06
N PHE A 761 -34.55 8.66 -15.02
CA PHE A 761 -35.29 8.75 -16.27
C PHE A 761 -36.80 8.97 -16.04
N ASN A 762 -37.37 8.26 -15.05
CA ASN A 762 -38.77 8.41 -14.66
C ASN A 762 -39.09 9.82 -14.12
N THR A 763 -38.15 10.44 -13.40
CA THR A 763 -38.32 11.81 -12.90
C THR A 763 -38.38 12.80 -14.06
N HIS A 764 -37.51 12.63 -15.06
CA HIS A 764 -37.54 13.45 -16.28
C HIS A 764 -38.86 13.29 -17.04
N LEU A 765 -39.30 12.06 -17.29
CA LEU A 765 -40.57 11.79 -17.98
C LEU A 765 -41.76 12.39 -17.24
N SER A 766 -41.80 12.24 -15.92
CA SER A 766 -42.90 12.75 -15.09
C SER A 766 -42.96 14.27 -15.10
N ALA A 767 -41.80 14.93 -14.98
CA ALA A 767 -41.71 16.40 -15.03
C ALA A 767 -42.08 16.95 -16.41
N MET A 768 -41.64 16.29 -17.48
CA MET A 768 -41.97 16.66 -18.85
C MET A 768 -43.48 16.55 -19.10
N ALA A 769 -44.11 15.44 -18.73
CA ALA A 769 -45.54 15.23 -18.88
C ALA A 769 -46.38 16.22 -18.05
N ALA A 770 -45.89 16.63 -16.88
CA ALA A 770 -46.59 17.59 -16.02
C ALA A 770 -46.48 19.04 -16.49
N ALA A 771 -45.41 19.40 -17.20
CA ALA A 771 -45.04 20.79 -17.46
C ALA A 771 -45.02 21.21 -18.93
N SER A 772 -45.22 20.28 -19.88
CA SER A 772 -45.17 20.52 -21.33
C SER A 772 -46.20 19.70 -22.10
N GLY A 773 -46.43 20.05 -23.36
CA GLY A 773 -47.22 19.26 -24.32
C GLY A 773 -46.39 18.25 -25.12
N PHE A 774 -45.16 17.94 -24.69
CA PHE A 774 -44.24 17.11 -25.48
C PHE A 774 -44.67 15.64 -25.54
N CYS A 775 -44.50 15.05 -26.72
CA CYS A 775 -44.65 13.62 -26.98
C CYS A 775 -43.28 13.02 -27.31
N VAL A 776 -42.90 11.95 -26.61
CA VAL A 776 -41.62 11.26 -26.87
C VAL A 776 -41.70 10.48 -28.17
N GLU A 777 -40.93 10.87 -29.18
CA GLU A 777 -40.85 10.13 -30.45
C GLU A 777 -39.81 8.99 -30.41
N HIS A 778 -38.68 9.21 -29.72
CA HIS A 778 -37.54 8.30 -29.74
C HIS A 778 -36.72 8.43 -28.46
N VAL A 779 -36.06 7.33 -28.04
CA VAL A 779 -35.11 7.32 -26.93
C VAL A 779 -34.03 6.28 -27.24
N GLU A 780 -32.77 6.68 -27.13
CA GLU A 780 -31.61 5.78 -27.29
C GLU A 780 -30.67 5.91 -26.10
N ASN A 781 -30.19 4.78 -25.58
CA ASN A 781 -29.19 4.74 -24.52
C ASN A 781 -27.78 4.71 -25.14
N ILE A 782 -27.01 5.77 -24.91
CA ILE A 782 -25.62 5.91 -25.38
C ILE A 782 -24.60 5.76 -24.24
N GLY A 783 -25.03 5.41 -23.03
CA GLY A 783 -24.17 5.37 -21.83
C GLY A 783 -22.93 4.48 -21.94
N SER A 784 -22.98 3.40 -22.74
CA SER A 784 -21.81 2.55 -23.02
C SER A 784 -20.68 3.32 -23.71
N SER A 785 -21.00 4.32 -24.53
CA SER A 785 -20.05 5.19 -25.20
C SER A 785 -19.39 6.19 -24.25
N TYR A 786 -20.04 6.56 -23.15
CA TYR A 786 -19.49 7.49 -22.17
C TYR A 786 -18.29 6.88 -21.43
N TYR A 787 -18.33 5.56 -21.14
CA TYR A 787 -17.17 4.84 -20.63
C TYR A 787 -15.92 5.09 -21.50
N HIS A 788 -16.04 4.89 -22.82
CA HIS A 788 -14.93 5.08 -23.76
C HIS A 788 -14.49 6.55 -23.84
N THR A 789 -15.46 7.48 -23.81
CA THR A 789 -15.18 8.93 -23.76
C THR A 789 -14.30 9.28 -22.55
N LEU A 790 -14.65 8.80 -21.36
CA LEU A 790 -13.90 9.05 -20.12
C LEU A 790 -12.52 8.38 -20.12
N ARG A 791 -12.38 7.20 -20.74
CA ARG A 791 -11.07 6.56 -20.93
C ARG A 791 -10.16 7.42 -21.82
N TRP A 792 -10.69 8.00 -22.88
CA TRP A 792 -9.94 8.92 -23.75
C TRP A 792 -9.57 10.21 -23.04
N TRP A 793 -10.50 10.83 -22.31
CA TRP A 793 -10.21 12.04 -21.53
C TRP A 793 -9.12 11.78 -20.49
N ARG A 794 -9.19 10.68 -19.75
CA ARG A 794 -8.16 10.30 -18.79
C ARG A 794 -6.81 10.12 -19.46
N LYS A 795 -6.76 9.37 -20.56
CA LYS A 795 -5.53 9.12 -21.32
C LYS A 795 -4.89 10.44 -21.76
N ASN A 796 -5.66 11.28 -22.46
CA ASN A 796 -5.17 12.55 -22.99
C ASN A 796 -4.70 13.49 -21.86
N PHE A 797 -5.45 13.53 -20.75
CA PHE A 797 -5.10 14.34 -19.58
C PHE A 797 -3.77 13.91 -18.95
N LEU A 798 -3.58 12.60 -18.74
CA LEU A 798 -2.34 12.07 -18.16
C LEU A 798 -1.14 12.20 -19.11
N GLU A 799 -1.33 12.01 -20.43
CA GLU A 799 -0.29 12.24 -21.43
C GLU A 799 0.16 13.72 -21.49
N ASN A 800 -0.72 14.65 -21.11
CA ASN A 800 -0.42 16.08 -21.04
C ASN A 800 -0.11 16.60 -19.62
N THR A 801 0.23 15.71 -18.67
CA THR A 801 0.52 16.09 -17.27
C THR A 801 1.47 17.28 -17.14
N SER A 802 2.59 17.28 -17.86
CA SER A 802 3.56 18.38 -17.80
C SER A 802 2.98 19.73 -18.24
N LYS A 803 2.06 19.74 -19.21
CA LYS A 803 1.36 20.96 -19.65
C LYS A 803 0.33 21.41 -18.63
N VAL A 804 -0.41 20.48 -18.02
CA VAL A 804 -1.36 20.81 -16.94
C VAL A 804 -0.64 21.45 -15.75
N LEU A 805 0.51 20.90 -15.33
CA LEU A 805 1.32 21.48 -14.26
C LEU A 805 1.87 22.87 -14.65
N ALA A 806 2.25 23.07 -15.91
CA ALA A 806 2.72 24.36 -16.41
C ALA A 806 1.63 25.46 -16.41
N LEU A 807 0.35 25.09 -16.43
CA LEU A 807 -0.78 26.02 -16.25
C LEU A 807 -0.98 26.43 -14.77
N GLY A 808 -0.19 25.90 -13.84
CA GLY A 808 -0.25 26.23 -12.42
C GLY A 808 -1.10 25.30 -11.55
N PHE A 809 -1.58 24.17 -12.11
CA PHE A 809 -2.27 23.13 -11.34
C PHE A 809 -1.27 22.23 -10.62
N ASP A 810 -1.67 21.67 -9.47
CA ASP A 810 -0.82 20.83 -8.63
C ASP A 810 -1.15 19.33 -8.77
N ASP A 811 -0.37 18.47 -8.10
CA ASP A 811 -0.62 17.03 -8.13
C ASP A 811 -1.96 16.63 -7.48
N LYS A 812 -2.50 17.44 -6.56
CA LYS A 812 -3.82 17.20 -5.97
C LYS A 812 -4.91 17.39 -7.01
N PHE A 813 -4.80 18.44 -7.83
CA PHE A 813 -5.67 18.67 -8.97
C PHE A 813 -5.62 17.49 -9.95
N MET A 814 -4.41 17.03 -10.30
CA MET A 814 -4.22 15.87 -11.18
C MET A 814 -4.94 14.62 -10.65
N ARG A 815 -4.73 14.28 -9.37
CA ARG A 815 -5.40 13.12 -8.74
C ARG A 815 -6.91 13.31 -8.60
N THR A 816 -7.39 14.53 -8.43
CA THR A 816 -8.83 14.82 -8.39
C THR A 816 -9.48 14.52 -9.75
N TRP A 817 -8.83 14.93 -10.86
CA TRP A 817 -9.32 14.65 -12.21
C TRP A 817 -9.20 13.18 -12.58
N GLU A 818 -8.10 12.52 -12.21
CA GLU A 818 -7.94 11.07 -12.42
C GLU A 818 -9.04 10.29 -11.69
N TYR A 819 -9.32 10.63 -10.42
CA TYR A 819 -10.40 10.03 -9.65
C TYR A 819 -11.75 10.27 -10.30
N TYR A 820 -12.00 11.48 -10.79
CA TYR A 820 -13.24 11.81 -11.51
C TYR A 820 -13.45 10.93 -12.75
N PHE A 821 -12.45 10.81 -13.62
CA PHE A 821 -12.58 10.03 -14.83
C PHE A 821 -12.84 8.55 -14.53
N ASP A 822 -12.08 7.95 -13.60
CA ASP A 822 -12.24 6.54 -13.26
C ASP A 822 -13.52 6.25 -12.48
N TYR A 823 -13.96 7.17 -11.63
CA TYR A 823 -15.20 7.07 -10.88
C TYR A 823 -16.42 7.07 -11.82
N CYS A 824 -16.49 8.03 -12.74
CA CYS A 824 -17.56 8.08 -13.72
C CYS A 824 -17.49 6.94 -14.73
N ALA A 825 -16.28 6.56 -15.18
CA ALA A 825 -16.11 5.45 -16.11
C ALA A 825 -16.58 4.13 -15.50
N ALA A 826 -16.27 3.87 -14.22
CA ALA A 826 -16.80 2.72 -13.51
C ALA A 826 -18.33 2.75 -13.49
N GLY A 827 -18.93 3.90 -13.19
CA GLY A 827 -20.39 4.03 -13.12
C GLY A 827 -21.10 3.70 -14.43
N PHE A 828 -20.61 4.23 -15.55
CA PHE A 828 -21.14 3.89 -16.88
C PHE A 828 -20.87 2.43 -17.26
N LYS A 829 -19.70 1.90 -16.92
CA LYS A 829 -19.33 0.51 -17.22
C LYS A 829 -20.21 -0.50 -16.48
N THR A 830 -20.64 -0.17 -15.26
CA THR A 830 -21.51 -1.01 -14.43
C THR A 830 -23.00 -0.70 -14.59
N GLY A 831 -23.38 0.30 -15.40
CA GLY A 831 -24.78 0.71 -15.58
C GLY A 831 -25.41 1.44 -14.38
N THR A 832 -24.58 1.93 -13.44
CA THR A 832 -25.06 2.80 -12.36
C THR A 832 -25.18 4.25 -12.79
N LEU A 833 -24.50 4.63 -13.88
CA LEU A 833 -24.74 5.82 -14.69
C LEU A 833 -25.21 5.39 -16.08
N LEU A 834 -26.15 6.14 -16.63
CA LEU A 834 -26.69 5.97 -17.96
C LEU A 834 -26.70 7.32 -18.67
N ASP A 835 -26.78 7.32 -20.00
CA ASP A 835 -26.90 8.54 -20.80
C ASP A 835 -27.85 8.26 -21.94
N TYR A 836 -28.86 9.12 -22.09
CA TYR A 836 -29.92 8.97 -23.07
C TYR A 836 -29.93 10.13 -24.04
N GLN A 837 -30.19 9.83 -25.30
CA GLN A 837 -30.46 10.80 -26.36
C GLN A 837 -31.86 10.53 -26.92
N GLY A 838 -32.77 11.48 -26.72
CA GLY A 838 -34.19 11.39 -27.09
C GLY A 838 -34.63 12.55 -27.96
#